data_AF-A0A0D0DFI9-F1
#
_entry.id   AF-A0A0D0DFI9-F1
#
_cell.length_a   1.000
_cell.length_b   1.000
_cell.length_c   1.000
_cell.angle_alpha   90.00
_cell.angle_beta   90.00
_cell.angle_gamma   90.00
#
_symmetry.space_group_name_H-M   'P 1'
#
loop_
_entity.id
_entity.type
_entity.pdbx_description
1 polymer ?
#
loop_
_entity_poly.entity_id
_entity_poly.type
_entity_poly.pdbx_seq_one_letter_code
_entity_poly.pdbx_strand_id
1 'polypeptide(L)'
;MLSQRNAEFDDLISGAIQRSIKSFTLLAAHASDERCAPSQYQRMVAVMYYQLDANKIPRLQRREDFLLETFEIPFICLTGLGVTLPVWLSHPEISSKLVEGLVHHWNDIRKWILFLYKEIVTQKDADLDLRLNCKSAVLEFLGLVRDRLVMSWSKMVTTDREVMRLICDLWYLETKDARFFTWSSNGNNQRESAVLNSCFLIAHEKGTTIDWENLLRTFHNDTELIASIALRHLDREISQGVLDLNCIGWDMHIISALSFRENIRLSLLRQGAIKAATDVLGLIVSQHWIVEKRVMAARCMANAAIFLQVRLEDMDGIPFILQALNSKLIPSLVKCEPLLPFTDNAAAGKQPAFLLGDLLESYTIYRSVLRPITLSVDEVERTRLDANLIVGGQLHKAWIRLKETVAERRKLMKRDIADGHHIQTCQNEKCARAGDTGTFKRCEGCLHAFYCSKACQRYDWQQGKHKPYCKMVHQRCFHTRGQMSGVHTKDIRFLDQVIISELKKHQLRISGHNLKIHVVELNFLGGHVDITFDSKRVAPNPFGIKCACERFANARLKTALEMAQNTKEPLVLVRAFIPGGMSRKIILQVMPLSGILGEEDHGHRRGDGVESDSKRLNLMYTCCGHDSIKRDPVSLRG
;
A
#
# COMPACT_ATOMS: atom_id res chain seq x y z
N MET A 1 -28.42 -50.31 -19.21
CA MET A 1 -27.67 -49.41 -18.30
C MET A 1 -28.06 -47.95 -18.46
N LEU A 2 -27.99 -47.33 -19.65
CA LEU A 2 -28.39 -45.91 -19.85
C LEU A 2 -29.86 -45.62 -19.50
N SER A 3 -30.80 -46.49 -19.90
CA SER A 3 -32.23 -46.33 -19.57
C SER A 3 -32.50 -46.36 -18.04
N GLN A 4 -31.84 -47.26 -17.32
CA GLN A 4 -31.96 -47.36 -15.86
C GLN A 4 -31.38 -46.14 -15.13
N ARG A 5 -30.24 -45.60 -15.60
CA ARG A 5 -29.66 -44.37 -15.05
C ARG A 5 -30.54 -43.14 -15.27
N ASN A 6 -31.23 -43.07 -16.42
CA ASN A 6 -32.17 -41.99 -16.69
C ASN A 6 -33.40 -42.07 -15.78
N ALA A 7 -33.95 -43.27 -15.55
CA ALA A 7 -35.05 -43.49 -14.61
C ALA A 7 -34.67 -43.10 -13.17
N GLU A 8 -33.49 -43.52 -12.71
CA GLU A 8 -32.96 -43.12 -11.39
C GLU A 8 -32.85 -41.60 -11.25
N PHE A 9 -32.37 -40.90 -12.29
CA PHE A 9 -32.30 -39.45 -12.29
C PHE A 9 -33.70 -38.79 -12.25
N ASP A 10 -34.67 -39.32 -12.98
CA ASP A 10 -36.05 -38.82 -13.00
C ASP A 10 -36.75 -39.00 -11.65
N ASP A 11 -36.48 -40.10 -10.94
CA ASP A 11 -36.95 -40.33 -9.57
C ASP A 11 -36.36 -39.31 -8.59
N LEU A 12 -35.06 -39.01 -8.74
CA LEU A 12 -34.39 -37.99 -7.94
C LEU A 12 -34.97 -36.59 -8.19
N ILE A 13 -35.23 -36.21 -9.44
CA ILE A 13 -35.88 -34.94 -9.78
C ILE A 13 -37.28 -34.86 -9.18
N SER A 14 -38.06 -35.93 -9.29
CA SER A 14 -39.42 -36.00 -8.71
C SER A 14 -39.40 -35.82 -7.19
N GLY A 15 -38.46 -36.51 -6.51
CA GLY A 15 -38.25 -36.33 -5.08
C GLY A 15 -37.81 -34.91 -4.70
N ALA A 16 -36.93 -34.29 -5.50
CA ALA A 16 -36.48 -32.92 -5.27
C ALA A 16 -37.59 -31.88 -5.44
N ILE A 17 -38.50 -32.09 -6.40
CA ILE A 17 -39.73 -31.28 -6.55
C ILE A 17 -40.59 -31.42 -5.29
N GLN A 18 -40.70 -32.63 -4.75
CA GLN A 18 -41.39 -32.95 -3.50
C GLN A 18 -40.60 -32.60 -2.22
N ARG A 19 -39.52 -31.81 -2.33
CA ARG A 19 -38.71 -31.32 -1.20
C ARG A 19 -38.00 -32.44 -0.41
N SER A 20 -37.60 -33.53 -1.06
CA SER A 20 -36.73 -34.56 -0.47
C SER A 20 -35.27 -34.09 -0.38
N ILE A 21 -34.76 -33.94 0.84
CA ILE A 21 -33.35 -33.59 1.13
C ILE A 21 -32.39 -34.58 0.50
N LYS A 22 -32.66 -35.88 0.71
CA LYS A 22 -31.85 -36.97 0.15
C LYS A 22 -31.76 -36.85 -1.37
N SER A 23 -32.86 -36.49 -2.04
CA SER A 23 -32.87 -36.31 -3.49
C SER A 23 -31.98 -35.14 -3.91
N PHE A 24 -32.00 -34.00 -3.21
CA PHE A 24 -31.10 -32.89 -3.52
C PHE A 24 -29.63 -33.21 -3.28
N THR A 25 -29.29 -33.87 -2.17
CA THR A 25 -27.91 -34.28 -1.89
C THR A 25 -27.38 -35.23 -2.96
N LEU A 26 -28.19 -36.21 -3.38
CA LEU A 26 -27.83 -37.15 -4.43
C LEU A 26 -27.74 -36.48 -5.80
N LEU A 27 -28.62 -35.53 -6.12
CA LEU A 27 -28.56 -34.74 -7.35
C LEU A 27 -27.28 -33.90 -7.42
N ALA A 28 -26.92 -33.21 -6.34
CA ALA A 28 -25.68 -32.43 -6.27
C ALA A 28 -24.45 -33.33 -6.48
N ALA A 29 -24.39 -34.48 -5.80
CA ALA A 29 -23.32 -35.47 -6.01
C ALA A 29 -23.31 -36.00 -7.46
N HIS A 30 -24.47 -36.27 -8.04
CA HIS A 30 -24.62 -36.72 -9.43
C HIS A 30 -24.10 -35.68 -10.42
N ALA A 31 -24.32 -34.39 -10.15
CA ALA A 31 -23.83 -33.29 -10.97
C ALA A 31 -22.33 -33.00 -10.80
N SER A 32 -21.73 -33.38 -9.67
CA SER A 32 -20.28 -33.29 -9.46
C SER A 32 -19.50 -34.44 -10.11
N ASP A 33 -20.17 -35.56 -10.41
CA ASP A 33 -19.58 -36.72 -11.10
C ASP A 33 -19.76 -36.62 -12.63
N GLU A 34 -18.88 -37.25 -13.42
CA GLU A 34 -18.97 -37.36 -14.91
C GLU A 34 -20.20 -38.17 -15.42
N ARG A 35 -21.19 -38.41 -14.56
CA ARG A 35 -22.36 -39.25 -14.83
C ARG A 35 -23.58 -38.45 -15.30
N CYS A 36 -23.60 -37.14 -15.07
CA CYS A 36 -24.71 -36.27 -15.44
C CYS A 36 -24.54 -35.77 -16.89
N ALA A 37 -25.62 -35.74 -17.66
CA ALA A 37 -25.66 -35.14 -18.99
C ALA A 37 -26.01 -33.63 -18.92
N PRO A 38 -25.63 -32.80 -19.90
CA PRO A 38 -25.93 -31.36 -19.89
C PRO A 38 -27.43 -31.04 -19.74
N SER A 39 -28.31 -31.83 -20.36
CA SER A 39 -29.77 -31.69 -20.24
C SER A 39 -30.30 -32.08 -18.86
N GLN A 40 -29.69 -33.08 -18.21
CA GLN A 40 -30.00 -33.48 -16.84
C GLN A 40 -29.60 -32.36 -15.86
N TYR A 41 -28.41 -31.79 -16.04
CA TYR A 41 -27.96 -30.66 -15.21
C TYR A 41 -28.88 -29.45 -15.32
N GLN A 42 -29.31 -29.09 -16.53
CA GLN A 42 -30.28 -28.00 -16.74
C GLN A 42 -31.59 -28.24 -15.98
N ARG A 43 -32.12 -29.47 -16.00
CA ARG A 43 -33.32 -29.84 -15.24
C ARG A 43 -33.10 -29.72 -13.73
N MET A 44 -31.95 -30.17 -13.24
CA MET A 44 -31.60 -30.04 -11.82
C MET A 44 -31.54 -28.58 -11.37
N VAL A 45 -30.85 -27.71 -12.13
CA VAL A 45 -30.76 -26.27 -11.84
C VAL A 45 -32.13 -25.61 -11.87
N ALA A 46 -33.00 -25.97 -12.83
CA ALA A 46 -34.36 -25.46 -12.88
C ALA A 46 -35.18 -25.82 -11.62
N VAL A 47 -35.02 -27.03 -11.09
CA VAL A 47 -35.67 -27.44 -9.83
C VAL A 47 -35.11 -26.65 -8.64
N MET A 48 -33.80 -26.39 -8.60
CA MET A 48 -33.18 -25.57 -7.56
C MET A 48 -33.71 -24.13 -7.60
N TYR A 49 -33.80 -23.51 -8.79
CA TYR A 49 -34.42 -22.19 -8.94
C TYR A 49 -35.88 -22.19 -8.53
N TYR A 50 -36.64 -23.23 -8.87
CA TYR A 50 -38.03 -23.38 -8.42
C TYR A 50 -38.13 -23.43 -6.89
N GLN A 51 -37.21 -24.10 -6.19
CA GLN A 51 -37.21 -24.10 -4.72
C GLN A 51 -36.74 -22.77 -4.11
N LEU A 52 -35.94 -21.99 -4.84
CA LEU A 52 -35.46 -20.67 -4.47
C LEU A 52 -36.38 -19.53 -4.97
N ASP A 53 -37.62 -19.82 -5.35
CA ASP A 53 -38.62 -18.80 -5.64
C ASP A 53 -38.88 -17.94 -4.39
N ALA A 54 -38.86 -16.61 -4.53
CA ALA A 54 -39.04 -15.69 -3.41
C ALA A 54 -40.43 -15.80 -2.75
N ASN A 55 -41.44 -16.29 -3.46
CA ASN A 55 -42.78 -16.53 -2.90
C ASN A 55 -42.79 -17.66 -1.87
N LYS A 56 -41.76 -18.52 -1.85
CA LYS A 56 -41.58 -19.58 -0.86
C LYS A 56 -40.86 -19.11 0.40
N ILE A 57 -40.42 -17.85 0.47
CA ILE A 57 -39.84 -17.28 1.69
C ILE A 57 -40.91 -17.25 2.77
N PRO A 58 -40.69 -17.89 3.94
CA PRO A 58 -41.68 -17.91 5.01
C PRO A 58 -42.03 -16.50 5.48
N ARG A 59 -43.34 -16.22 5.60
CA ARG A 59 -43.85 -15.00 6.26
C ARG A 59 -43.87 -15.23 7.76
N LEU A 60 -42.69 -15.20 8.38
CA LEU A 60 -42.56 -15.46 9.82
C LEU A 60 -43.23 -14.35 10.63
N GLN A 61 -44.15 -14.73 11.52
CA GLN A 61 -44.81 -13.81 12.46
C GLN A 61 -44.27 -13.98 13.90
N ARG A 62 -43.73 -15.15 14.26
CA ARG A 62 -43.16 -15.44 15.59
C ARG A 62 -41.83 -16.20 15.50
N ARG A 63 -40.98 -16.04 16.53
CA ARG A 63 -39.64 -16.67 16.63
C ARG A 63 -39.67 -18.18 16.93
N GLU A 64 -40.79 -18.71 17.36
CA GLU A 64 -40.96 -20.15 17.66
C GLU A 64 -41.19 -20.99 16.39
N ASP A 65 -41.44 -20.34 15.26
CA ASP A 65 -41.71 -20.99 13.96
C ASP A 65 -40.42 -21.43 13.22
N PHE A 66 -39.24 -21.22 13.81
CA PHE A 66 -37.94 -21.56 13.19
C PHE A 66 -37.63 -23.06 13.36
N LEU A 67 -38.32 -23.91 12.59
CA LEU A 67 -37.94 -25.32 12.45
C LEU A 67 -36.83 -25.46 11.40
N LEU A 68 -35.72 -26.12 11.76
CA LEU A 68 -34.56 -26.39 10.90
C LEU A 68 -34.97 -26.93 9.53
N GLU A 69 -35.93 -27.86 9.53
CA GLU A 69 -36.51 -28.55 8.37
C GLU A 69 -37.11 -27.58 7.32
N THR A 70 -37.56 -26.40 7.76
CA THR A 70 -38.15 -25.39 6.85
C THR A 70 -37.10 -24.76 5.94
N PHE A 71 -35.87 -24.63 6.44
CA PHE A 71 -34.77 -23.93 5.77
C PHE A 71 -33.79 -24.89 5.10
N GLU A 72 -34.01 -26.20 5.25
CA GLU A 72 -33.10 -27.22 4.74
C GLU A 72 -32.94 -27.16 3.23
N ILE A 73 -34.06 -27.12 2.52
CA ILE A 73 -34.06 -27.12 1.06
C ILE A 73 -33.38 -25.87 0.46
N PRO A 74 -33.71 -24.62 0.86
CA PRO A 74 -33.02 -23.45 0.34
C PRO A 74 -31.50 -23.48 0.52
N PHE A 75 -30.97 -23.93 1.67
CA PHE A 75 -29.52 -23.99 1.85
C PHE A 75 -28.88 -25.05 0.93
N ILE A 76 -29.51 -26.20 0.75
CA ILE A 76 -28.98 -27.26 -0.11
C ILE A 76 -28.98 -26.78 -1.56
N CYS A 77 -30.03 -26.06 -1.98
CA CYS A 77 -30.08 -25.46 -3.31
C CYS A 77 -28.98 -24.41 -3.51
N LEU A 78 -28.76 -23.50 -2.56
CA LEU A 78 -27.68 -22.49 -2.65
C LEU A 78 -26.29 -23.14 -2.70
N THR A 79 -26.04 -24.10 -1.80
CA THR A 79 -24.77 -24.84 -1.74
C THR A 79 -24.55 -25.64 -3.02
N GLY A 80 -25.58 -26.37 -3.47
CA GLY A 80 -25.56 -27.15 -4.70
C GLY A 80 -25.22 -26.28 -5.90
N LEU A 81 -25.93 -25.16 -6.09
CA LEU A 81 -25.64 -24.22 -7.16
C LEU A 81 -24.22 -23.64 -7.06
N GLY A 82 -23.78 -23.23 -5.87
CA GLY A 82 -22.44 -22.68 -5.64
C GLY A 82 -21.31 -23.64 -6.00
N VAL A 83 -21.48 -24.93 -5.67
CA VAL A 83 -20.48 -25.98 -5.91
C VAL A 83 -20.54 -26.51 -7.35
N THR A 84 -21.73 -26.72 -7.91
CA THR A 84 -21.86 -27.40 -9.21
C THR A 84 -21.79 -26.45 -10.40
N LEU A 85 -22.25 -25.19 -10.29
CA LEU A 85 -22.24 -24.27 -11.45
C LEU A 85 -20.86 -24.07 -12.08
N PRO A 86 -19.76 -23.85 -11.32
CA PRO A 86 -18.43 -23.66 -11.91
C PRO A 86 -17.98 -24.82 -12.80
N VAL A 87 -18.29 -26.05 -12.39
CA VAL A 87 -17.97 -27.28 -13.16
C VAL A 87 -18.68 -27.23 -14.52
N TRP A 88 -19.96 -26.86 -14.52
CA TRP A 88 -20.82 -26.89 -15.71
C TRP A 88 -20.72 -25.66 -16.60
N LEU A 89 -20.24 -24.53 -16.07
CA LEU A 89 -19.97 -23.33 -16.88
C LEU A 89 -18.86 -23.57 -17.90
N SER A 90 -17.96 -24.52 -17.65
CA SER A 90 -16.92 -24.93 -18.59
C SER A 90 -17.47 -25.63 -19.85
N HIS A 91 -18.74 -26.07 -19.84
CA HIS A 91 -19.37 -26.80 -20.95
C HIS A 91 -20.04 -25.82 -21.93
N PRO A 92 -19.51 -25.66 -23.17
CA PRO A 92 -20.00 -24.65 -24.12
C PRO A 92 -21.46 -24.83 -24.52
N GLU A 93 -21.97 -26.07 -24.50
CA GLU A 93 -23.33 -26.41 -24.93
C GLU A 93 -24.43 -25.78 -24.07
N ILE A 94 -24.13 -25.56 -22.78
CA ILE A 94 -25.14 -25.10 -21.81
C ILE A 94 -24.73 -23.85 -21.04
N SER A 95 -23.47 -23.41 -21.11
CA SER A 95 -22.94 -22.28 -20.33
C SER A 95 -23.75 -20.99 -20.51
N SER A 96 -24.11 -20.60 -21.74
CA SER A 96 -24.92 -19.39 -21.99
C SER A 96 -26.27 -19.46 -21.28
N LYS A 97 -26.96 -20.60 -21.39
CA LYS A 97 -28.26 -20.83 -20.74
C LYS A 97 -28.16 -20.82 -19.22
N LEU A 98 -27.07 -21.35 -18.66
CA LEU A 98 -26.83 -21.32 -17.21
C LEU A 98 -26.58 -19.90 -16.71
N VAL A 99 -25.80 -19.09 -17.42
CA VAL A 99 -25.55 -17.68 -17.09
C VAL A 99 -26.84 -16.86 -17.22
N GLU A 100 -27.60 -17.06 -18.30
CA GLU A 100 -28.90 -16.40 -18.50
C GLU A 100 -29.89 -16.75 -17.38
N GLY A 101 -29.97 -18.02 -17.00
CA GLY A 101 -30.79 -18.48 -15.88
C GLY A 101 -30.37 -17.87 -14.55
N LEU A 102 -29.06 -17.81 -14.27
CA LEU A 102 -28.52 -17.20 -13.06
C LEU A 102 -28.87 -15.70 -12.96
N VAL A 103 -28.74 -14.96 -14.07
CA VAL A 103 -29.12 -13.55 -14.15
C VAL A 103 -30.63 -13.38 -13.99
N HIS A 104 -31.42 -14.23 -14.64
CA HIS A 104 -32.89 -14.17 -14.60
C HIS A 104 -33.44 -14.40 -13.19
N HIS A 105 -32.93 -15.41 -12.48
CA HIS A 105 -33.40 -15.78 -11.14
C HIS A 105 -32.68 -15.03 -10.01
N TRP A 106 -31.74 -14.13 -10.31
CA TRP A 106 -30.94 -13.45 -9.30
C TRP A 106 -31.78 -12.74 -8.25
N ASN A 107 -32.88 -12.07 -8.62
CA ASN A 107 -33.70 -11.32 -7.67
C ASN A 107 -34.33 -12.22 -6.59
N ASP A 108 -34.70 -13.44 -6.93
CA ASP A 108 -35.30 -14.38 -5.98
C ASP A 108 -34.24 -14.98 -5.07
N ILE A 109 -33.11 -15.39 -5.65
CA ILE A 109 -31.94 -15.88 -4.91
C ILE A 109 -31.42 -14.81 -3.94
N ARG A 110 -31.33 -13.56 -4.40
CA ARG A 110 -30.95 -12.40 -3.59
C ARG A 110 -31.83 -12.26 -2.36
N LYS A 111 -33.17 -12.36 -2.50
CA LYS A 111 -34.10 -12.25 -1.36
C LYS A 111 -33.89 -13.38 -0.36
N TRP A 112 -33.65 -14.60 -0.84
CA TRP A 112 -33.30 -15.74 0.03
C TRP A 112 -31.99 -15.51 0.79
N ILE A 113 -30.93 -15.06 0.11
CA ILE A 113 -29.64 -14.74 0.74
C ILE A 113 -29.82 -13.71 1.86
N LEU A 114 -30.52 -12.61 1.59
CA LEU A 114 -30.78 -11.55 2.57
C LEU A 114 -31.63 -12.06 3.74
N PHE A 115 -32.64 -12.87 3.46
CA PHE A 115 -33.49 -13.49 4.48
C PHE A 115 -32.69 -14.42 5.39
N LEU A 116 -31.94 -15.38 4.84
CA LEU A 116 -31.13 -16.33 5.61
C LEU A 116 -30.10 -15.60 6.48
N TYR A 117 -29.48 -14.56 5.96
CA TYR A 117 -28.55 -13.75 6.74
C TYR A 117 -29.23 -13.01 7.90
N LYS A 118 -30.32 -12.31 7.63
CA LYS A 118 -31.01 -11.46 8.62
C LYS A 118 -31.75 -12.28 9.69
N GLU A 119 -32.43 -13.34 9.28
CA GLU A 119 -33.31 -14.10 10.16
C GLU A 119 -32.60 -15.31 10.80
N ILE A 120 -31.44 -15.74 10.29
CA ILE A 120 -30.70 -16.88 10.86
C ILE A 120 -29.29 -16.46 11.28
N VAL A 121 -28.41 -16.10 10.33
CA VAL A 121 -26.97 -15.94 10.61
C VAL A 121 -26.70 -14.88 11.70
N THR A 122 -27.40 -13.76 11.66
CA THR A 122 -27.23 -12.65 12.62
C THR A 122 -27.95 -12.85 13.96
N GLN A 123 -28.87 -13.82 14.06
CA GLN A 123 -29.64 -14.06 15.28
C GLN A 123 -28.79 -14.81 16.30
N LYS A 124 -28.46 -14.14 17.42
CA LYS A 124 -27.61 -14.75 18.46
C LYS A 124 -28.25 -15.94 19.17
N ASP A 125 -29.57 -15.96 19.21
CA ASP A 125 -30.36 -16.96 19.92
C ASP A 125 -30.63 -18.21 19.05
N ALA A 126 -30.34 -18.14 17.75
CA ALA A 126 -30.49 -19.29 16.85
C ALA A 126 -29.37 -20.31 17.08
N ASP A 127 -29.69 -21.58 16.81
CA ASP A 127 -28.75 -22.70 16.89
C ASP A 127 -27.46 -22.42 16.10
N LEU A 128 -26.32 -22.74 16.70
CA LEU A 128 -25.02 -22.39 16.12
C LEU A 128 -24.76 -23.17 14.83
N ASP A 129 -25.09 -24.45 14.78
CA ASP A 129 -24.84 -25.29 13.60
C ASP A 129 -25.72 -24.83 12.45
N LEU A 130 -26.98 -24.49 12.71
CA LEU A 130 -27.87 -23.86 11.72
C LEU A 130 -27.27 -22.56 11.18
N ARG A 131 -26.76 -21.67 12.05
CA ARG A 131 -26.15 -20.40 11.64
C ARG A 131 -24.90 -20.61 10.78
N LEU A 132 -24.07 -21.57 11.14
CA LEU A 132 -22.86 -21.93 10.38
C LEU A 132 -23.22 -22.52 9.02
N ASN A 133 -24.18 -23.44 8.96
CA ASN A 133 -24.65 -24.04 7.70
C ASN A 133 -25.27 -23.00 6.77
N CYS A 134 -26.11 -22.09 7.28
CA CYS A 134 -26.67 -21.01 6.48
C CYS A 134 -25.60 -20.05 5.96
N LYS A 135 -24.64 -19.68 6.82
CA LYS A 135 -23.50 -18.87 6.39
C LYS A 135 -22.74 -19.57 5.27
N SER A 136 -22.38 -20.83 5.44
CA SER A 136 -21.63 -21.60 4.44
C SER A 136 -22.39 -21.67 3.12
N ALA A 137 -23.69 -21.98 3.13
CA ALA A 137 -24.50 -22.03 1.91
C ALA A 137 -24.53 -20.68 1.17
N VAL A 138 -24.64 -19.57 1.91
CA VAL A 138 -24.59 -18.22 1.33
C VAL A 138 -23.21 -17.93 0.74
N LEU A 139 -22.12 -18.30 1.42
CA LEU A 139 -20.75 -18.09 0.94
C LEU A 139 -20.40 -18.97 -0.26
N GLU A 140 -20.83 -20.22 -0.28
CA GLU A 140 -20.65 -21.13 -1.43
C GLU A 140 -21.28 -20.52 -2.68
N PHE A 141 -22.52 -20.04 -2.56
CA PHE A 141 -23.20 -19.40 -3.67
C PHE A 141 -22.55 -18.06 -4.08
N LEU A 142 -22.25 -17.18 -3.13
CA LEU A 142 -21.60 -15.90 -3.42
C LEU A 142 -20.17 -16.09 -3.95
N GLY A 143 -19.52 -17.21 -3.64
CA GLY A 143 -18.21 -17.61 -4.16
C GLY A 143 -18.17 -17.75 -5.68
N LEU A 144 -19.32 -17.94 -6.34
CA LEU A 144 -19.45 -17.89 -7.80
C LEU A 144 -18.93 -16.57 -8.38
N VAL A 145 -18.87 -15.49 -7.59
CA VAL A 145 -18.40 -14.17 -8.03
C VAL A 145 -16.95 -14.23 -8.54
N ARG A 146 -16.20 -15.25 -8.13
CA ARG A 146 -14.82 -15.53 -8.51
C ARG A 146 -14.69 -16.09 -9.94
N ASP A 147 -15.74 -16.71 -10.47
CA ASP A 147 -15.72 -17.34 -11.77
C ASP A 147 -15.87 -16.28 -12.89
N ARG A 148 -14.94 -16.31 -13.85
CA ARG A 148 -14.87 -15.32 -14.94
C ARG A 148 -16.03 -15.46 -15.93
N LEU A 149 -16.67 -16.62 -16.00
CA LEU A 149 -17.76 -16.92 -16.95
C LEU A 149 -19.10 -16.30 -16.52
N VAL A 150 -19.28 -15.99 -15.24
CA VAL A 150 -20.50 -15.35 -14.70
C VAL A 150 -20.32 -13.84 -14.47
N MET A 151 -19.39 -13.20 -15.19
CA MET A 151 -19.03 -11.79 -14.99
C MET A 151 -20.21 -10.82 -15.08
N SER A 152 -21.24 -11.11 -15.89
CA SER A 152 -22.47 -10.31 -15.97
C SER A 152 -23.23 -10.32 -14.64
N TRP A 153 -23.40 -11.50 -14.04
CA TRP A 153 -24.00 -11.67 -12.72
C TRP A 153 -23.10 -11.12 -11.60
N SER A 154 -21.79 -11.36 -11.66
CA SER A 154 -20.84 -10.85 -10.66
C SER A 154 -20.89 -9.32 -10.54
N LYS A 155 -21.09 -8.59 -11.66
CA LYS A 155 -21.33 -7.14 -11.63
C LYS A 155 -22.58 -6.75 -10.85
N MET A 156 -23.67 -7.52 -10.98
CA MET A 156 -24.91 -7.29 -10.23
C MET A 156 -24.65 -7.44 -8.74
N VAL A 157 -23.91 -8.48 -8.32
CA VAL A 157 -23.52 -8.68 -6.92
C VAL A 157 -22.69 -7.48 -6.40
N THR A 158 -21.67 -7.04 -7.15
CA THR A 158 -20.79 -5.94 -6.72
C THR A 158 -21.48 -4.57 -6.61
N THR A 159 -22.60 -4.38 -7.32
CA THR A 159 -23.36 -3.12 -7.33
C THR A 159 -24.58 -3.16 -6.42
N ASP A 160 -24.92 -4.33 -5.87
CA ASP A 160 -26.02 -4.52 -4.95
C ASP A 160 -25.65 -4.08 -3.54
N ARG A 161 -26.29 -3.00 -3.08
CA ARG A 161 -26.02 -2.38 -1.77
C ARG A 161 -26.26 -3.33 -0.60
N GLU A 162 -27.32 -4.12 -0.64
CA GLU A 162 -27.69 -4.99 0.50
C GLU A 162 -26.78 -6.22 0.55
N VAL A 163 -26.46 -6.79 -0.61
CA VAL A 163 -25.56 -7.96 -0.69
C VAL A 163 -24.12 -7.58 -0.36
N MET A 164 -23.61 -6.44 -0.86
CA MET A 164 -22.28 -5.96 -0.47
C MET A 164 -22.18 -5.67 1.03
N ARG A 165 -23.22 -5.11 1.64
CA ARG A 165 -23.28 -4.93 3.09
C ARG A 165 -23.21 -6.26 3.82
N LEU A 166 -24.00 -7.24 3.40
CA LEU A 166 -23.98 -8.60 3.95
C LEU A 166 -22.59 -9.25 3.84
N ILE A 167 -21.92 -9.15 2.69
CA ILE A 167 -20.55 -9.68 2.50
C ILE A 167 -19.59 -9.07 3.52
N CYS A 168 -19.64 -7.74 3.69
CA CYS A 168 -18.82 -7.05 4.70
C CYS A 168 -19.19 -7.45 6.14
N ASP A 169 -20.47 -7.64 6.43
CA ASP A 169 -20.93 -8.08 7.75
C ASP A 169 -20.47 -9.51 8.06
N LEU A 170 -20.50 -10.43 7.10
CA LEU A 170 -19.97 -11.79 7.26
C LEU A 170 -18.45 -11.74 7.50
N TRP A 171 -17.73 -10.95 6.70
CA TRP A 171 -16.30 -10.73 6.88
C TRP A 171 -15.95 -10.12 8.25
N TYR A 172 -16.79 -9.22 8.75
CA TYR A 172 -16.65 -8.70 10.11
C TYR A 172 -16.92 -9.76 11.18
N LEU A 173 -18.00 -10.54 11.01
CA LEU A 173 -18.46 -11.55 11.95
C LEU A 173 -17.37 -12.58 12.26
N GLU A 174 -16.59 -13.01 11.26
CA GLU A 174 -15.48 -13.95 11.42
C GLU A 174 -14.38 -13.45 12.39
N THR A 175 -14.15 -12.13 12.46
CA THR A 175 -13.20 -11.54 13.43
C THR A 175 -13.82 -11.27 14.80
N LYS A 176 -15.16 -11.21 14.87
CA LYS A 176 -15.90 -10.91 16.10
C LYS A 176 -16.21 -12.17 16.89
N ASP A 177 -16.46 -13.28 16.21
CA ASP A 177 -16.79 -14.56 16.81
C ASP A 177 -15.92 -15.66 16.19
N ALA A 178 -15.01 -16.21 16.99
CA ALA A 178 -14.08 -17.24 16.54
C ALA A 178 -14.78 -18.53 16.07
N ARG A 179 -16.03 -18.78 16.48
CA ARG A 179 -16.80 -19.96 16.03
C ARG A 179 -17.22 -19.85 14.57
N PHE A 180 -17.33 -18.62 14.06
CA PHE A 180 -17.61 -18.37 12.65
C PHE A 180 -16.33 -18.47 11.80
N PHE A 181 -15.16 -18.66 12.38
CA PHE A 181 -13.94 -18.88 11.62
C PHE A 181 -13.93 -20.29 11.03
N THR A 182 -14.21 -20.39 9.74
CA THR A 182 -14.28 -21.67 9.02
C THR A 182 -12.92 -22.02 8.43
N TRP A 183 -11.96 -22.35 9.30
CA TRP A 183 -10.72 -22.97 8.84
C TRP A 183 -10.96 -24.44 8.53
N SER A 184 -10.92 -24.81 7.24
CA SER A 184 -10.92 -26.21 6.82
C SER A 184 -9.62 -26.51 6.10
N SER A 185 -8.84 -27.46 6.62
CA SER A 185 -7.66 -28.01 5.95
C SER A 185 -7.97 -28.67 4.59
N ASN A 186 -9.25 -28.91 4.29
CA ASN A 186 -9.72 -29.63 3.11
C ASN A 186 -10.06 -28.73 1.90
N GLY A 187 -9.67 -27.45 1.91
CA GLY A 187 -9.44 -26.65 0.69
C GLY A 187 -10.64 -26.27 -0.20
N ASN A 188 -11.85 -26.74 0.08
CA ASN A 188 -12.98 -26.57 -0.85
C ASN A 188 -14.02 -25.51 -0.45
N ASN A 189 -14.03 -25.02 0.80
CA ASN A 189 -15.05 -24.05 1.22
C ASN A 189 -14.68 -22.62 0.80
N GLN A 190 -15.67 -21.86 0.36
CA GLN A 190 -15.51 -20.43 0.07
C GLN A 190 -15.26 -19.65 1.36
N ARG A 191 -14.34 -18.69 1.29
CA ARG A 191 -13.96 -17.80 2.41
C ARG A 191 -14.52 -16.41 2.18
N GLU A 192 -14.86 -15.70 3.25
CA GLU A 192 -15.34 -14.31 3.17
C GLU A 192 -14.34 -13.40 2.48
N SER A 193 -13.06 -13.52 2.84
CA SER A 193 -11.98 -12.77 2.19
C SER A 193 -11.91 -13.08 0.69
N ALA A 194 -12.19 -14.32 0.25
CA ALA A 194 -12.22 -14.65 -1.17
C ALA A 194 -13.32 -13.89 -1.92
N VAL A 195 -14.54 -13.92 -1.36
CA VAL A 195 -15.73 -13.25 -1.94
C VAL A 195 -15.52 -11.74 -1.97
N LEU A 196 -15.13 -11.14 -0.84
CA LEU A 196 -14.90 -9.70 -0.73
C LEU A 196 -13.77 -9.23 -1.65
N ASN A 197 -12.67 -9.97 -1.69
CA ASN A 197 -11.54 -9.70 -2.58
C ASN A 197 -11.98 -9.70 -4.06
N SER A 198 -12.78 -10.69 -4.47
CA SER A 198 -13.29 -10.76 -5.84
C SER A 198 -14.23 -9.61 -6.17
N CYS A 199 -15.08 -9.18 -5.24
CA CYS A 199 -15.89 -7.98 -5.44
C CYS A 199 -15.03 -6.73 -5.67
N PHE A 200 -13.93 -6.55 -4.92
CA PHE A 200 -12.98 -5.45 -5.13
C PHE A 200 -12.26 -5.54 -6.48
N LEU A 201 -11.81 -6.73 -6.88
CA LEU A 201 -11.17 -6.94 -8.18
C LEU A 201 -12.12 -6.62 -9.34
N ILE A 202 -13.34 -7.11 -9.30
CA ILE A 202 -14.36 -6.83 -10.33
C ILE A 202 -14.65 -5.33 -10.42
N ALA A 203 -14.79 -4.66 -9.27
CA ALA A 203 -15.01 -3.23 -9.23
C ALA A 203 -13.87 -2.45 -9.89
N HIS A 204 -12.63 -2.86 -9.62
CA HIS A 204 -11.45 -2.26 -10.25
C HIS A 204 -11.39 -2.54 -11.76
N GLU A 205 -11.47 -3.81 -12.17
CA GLU A 205 -11.33 -4.24 -13.57
C GLU A 205 -12.43 -3.71 -14.47
N LYS A 206 -13.67 -3.61 -13.95
CA LYS A 206 -14.85 -3.21 -14.73
C LYS A 206 -15.24 -1.76 -14.52
N GLY A 207 -14.53 -1.03 -13.66
CA GLY A 207 -14.86 0.35 -13.31
C GLY A 207 -16.24 0.49 -12.67
N THR A 208 -16.74 -0.54 -11.98
CA THR A 208 -17.99 -0.43 -11.24
C THR A 208 -17.73 0.29 -9.91
N THR A 209 -18.62 1.21 -9.55
CA THR A 209 -18.48 1.98 -8.32
C THR A 209 -19.06 1.21 -7.14
N ILE A 210 -18.19 0.80 -6.22
CA ILE A 210 -18.61 0.32 -4.90
C ILE A 210 -19.28 1.48 -4.14
N ASP A 211 -20.45 1.23 -3.56
CA ASP A 211 -21.11 2.17 -2.66
C ASP A 211 -20.40 2.19 -1.30
N TRP A 212 -19.31 2.95 -1.24
CA TRP A 212 -18.49 3.07 -0.04
C TRP A 212 -19.22 3.73 1.12
N GLU A 213 -20.18 4.63 0.87
CA GLU A 213 -20.95 5.23 1.95
C GLU A 213 -21.80 4.17 2.65
N ASN A 214 -22.49 3.34 1.88
CA ASN A 214 -23.25 2.22 2.43
C ASN A 214 -22.34 1.19 3.12
N LEU A 215 -21.19 0.87 2.54
CA LEU A 215 -20.20 -0.04 3.14
C LEU A 215 -19.69 0.49 4.49
N LEU A 216 -19.35 1.78 4.58
CA LEU A 216 -18.88 2.39 5.81
C LEU A 216 -19.93 2.35 6.93
N ARG A 217 -21.22 2.45 6.60
CA ARG A 217 -22.32 2.35 7.59
C ARG A 217 -22.37 1.00 8.28
N THR A 218 -21.98 -0.08 7.60
CA THR A 218 -21.83 -1.43 8.18
C THR A 218 -20.90 -1.43 9.39
N PHE A 219 -19.88 -0.59 9.35
CA PHE A 219 -18.88 -0.43 10.40
C PHE A 219 -19.12 0.81 11.25
N HIS A 220 -20.36 1.31 11.33
CA HIS A 220 -20.71 2.53 12.08
C HIS A 220 -19.91 3.77 11.64
N ASN A 221 -19.45 3.81 10.39
CA ASN A 221 -18.51 4.80 9.84
C ASN A 221 -17.15 4.86 10.57
N ASP A 222 -16.80 3.80 11.30
CA ASP A 222 -15.53 3.67 12.01
C ASP A 222 -14.45 3.06 11.10
N THR A 223 -13.57 3.92 10.59
CA THR A 223 -12.46 3.51 9.72
C THR A 223 -11.35 2.79 10.49
N GLU A 224 -11.24 3.01 11.80
CA GLU A 224 -10.28 2.31 12.65
C GLU A 224 -10.74 0.87 12.89
N LEU A 225 -12.04 0.66 13.08
CA LEU A 225 -12.62 -0.69 13.13
C LEU A 225 -12.36 -1.47 11.84
N ILE A 226 -12.58 -0.87 10.67
CA ILE A 226 -12.32 -1.53 9.36
C ILE A 226 -10.85 -1.93 9.23
N ALA A 227 -9.93 -1.01 9.55
CA ALA A 227 -8.51 -1.29 9.51
C ALA A 227 -8.12 -2.43 10.46
N SER A 228 -8.69 -2.44 11.67
CA SER A 228 -8.47 -3.49 12.66
C SER A 228 -8.97 -4.86 12.19
N ILE A 229 -10.14 -4.90 11.55
CA ILE A 229 -10.69 -6.14 10.99
C ILE A 229 -9.77 -6.68 9.89
N ALA A 230 -9.34 -5.82 8.96
CA ALA A 230 -8.45 -6.21 7.87
C ALA A 230 -7.12 -6.79 8.38
N LEU A 231 -6.50 -6.14 9.35
CA LEU A 231 -5.24 -6.59 9.92
C LEU A 231 -5.41 -7.84 10.78
N ARG A 232 -6.52 -8.01 11.50
CA ARG A 232 -6.80 -9.22 12.28
C ARG A 232 -7.01 -10.46 11.43
N HIS A 233 -7.64 -10.33 10.25
CA HIS A 233 -7.72 -11.43 9.30
C HIS A 233 -6.32 -11.89 8.88
N LEU A 234 -5.50 -10.96 8.39
CA LEU A 234 -4.14 -11.28 7.99
C LEU A 234 -3.30 -11.87 9.12
N ASP A 235 -3.34 -11.25 10.31
CA ASP A 235 -2.59 -11.69 11.50
C ASP A 235 -2.96 -13.12 11.89
N ARG A 236 -4.25 -13.46 11.79
CA ARG A 236 -4.76 -14.80 12.04
C ARG A 236 -4.26 -15.81 11.02
N GLU A 237 -4.21 -15.45 9.74
CA GLU A 237 -3.71 -16.34 8.68
C GLU A 237 -2.20 -16.59 8.80
N ILE A 238 -1.40 -15.56 9.09
CA ILE A 238 0.06 -15.72 9.24
C ILE A 238 0.47 -16.38 10.55
N SER A 239 -0.42 -16.41 11.56
CA SER A 239 -0.20 -17.07 12.84
C SER A 239 -0.54 -18.56 12.85
N GLN A 240 -1.10 -19.10 11.75
CA GLN A 240 -1.43 -20.52 11.64
C GLN A 240 -0.17 -21.39 11.46
N GLY A 241 -0.21 -22.62 11.99
CA GLY A 241 0.88 -23.58 11.81
C GLY A 241 1.06 -24.05 10.36
N VAL A 242 -0.03 -24.09 9.59
CA VAL A 242 -0.02 -24.37 8.14
C VAL A 242 -0.59 -23.15 7.43
N LEU A 243 0.20 -22.52 6.57
CA LEU A 243 -0.22 -21.31 5.86
C LEU A 243 -1.16 -21.63 4.70
N ASP A 244 -2.28 -20.90 4.64
CA ASP A 244 -3.11 -20.79 3.44
C ASP A 244 -2.69 -19.57 2.62
N LEU A 245 -1.92 -19.83 1.57
CA LEU A 245 -1.42 -18.79 0.66
C LEU A 245 -2.54 -18.06 -0.08
N ASN A 246 -3.71 -18.69 -0.31
CA ASN A 246 -4.82 -18.01 -0.95
C ASN A 246 -5.41 -16.96 -0.01
N CYS A 247 -5.66 -17.34 1.25
CA CYS A 247 -6.18 -16.42 2.26
C CYS A 247 -5.23 -15.24 2.52
N ILE A 248 -3.94 -15.51 2.71
CA ILE A 248 -2.91 -14.46 2.86
C ILE A 248 -2.92 -13.52 1.64
N GLY A 249 -2.98 -14.09 0.43
CA GLY A 249 -3.05 -13.33 -0.81
C GLY A 249 -4.28 -12.42 -0.90
N TRP A 250 -5.46 -12.93 -0.53
CA TRP A 250 -6.72 -12.18 -0.50
C TRP A 250 -6.71 -11.08 0.55
N ASP A 251 -6.26 -11.36 1.77
CA ASP A 251 -6.21 -10.38 2.86
C ASP A 251 -5.23 -9.24 2.54
N MET A 252 -4.06 -9.56 1.99
CA MET A 252 -3.12 -8.53 1.52
C MET A 252 -3.70 -7.66 0.41
N HIS A 253 -4.46 -8.25 -0.51
CA HIS A 253 -5.12 -7.47 -1.56
C HIS A 253 -6.29 -6.64 -1.02
N ILE A 254 -7.08 -7.15 -0.08
CA ILE A 254 -8.13 -6.39 0.62
C ILE A 254 -7.53 -5.20 1.35
N ILE A 255 -6.44 -5.38 2.11
CA ILE A 255 -5.71 -4.29 2.78
C ILE A 255 -5.26 -3.24 1.77
N SER A 256 -4.72 -3.68 0.63
CA SER A 256 -4.30 -2.79 -0.46
C SER A 256 -5.47 -2.01 -1.06
N ALA A 257 -6.59 -2.69 -1.36
CA ALA A 257 -7.80 -2.09 -1.92
C ALA A 257 -8.43 -1.06 -0.97
N LEU A 258 -8.54 -1.40 0.32
CA LEU A 258 -9.03 -0.50 1.36
C LEU A 258 -8.13 0.74 1.51
N SER A 259 -6.82 0.60 1.31
CA SER A 259 -5.87 1.70 1.40
C SER A 259 -6.02 2.75 0.30
N PHE A 260 -6.80 2.51 -0.76
CA PHE A 260 -7.10 3.58 -1.74
C PHE A 260 -8.00 4.67 -1.14
N ARG A 261 -8.71 4.40 -0.06
CA ARG A 261 -9.48 5.40 0.70
C ARG A 261 -8.60 6.06 1.76
N GLU A 262 -8.48 7.39 1.71
CA GLU A 262 -7.55 8.14 2.58
C GLU A 262 -7.80 7.92 4.08
N ASN A 263 -9.05 7.94 4.53
CA ASN A 263 -9.42 7.73 5.93
C ASN A 263 -9.11 6.30 6.44
N ILE A 264 -9.38 5.27 5.61
CA ILE A 264 -9.06 3.88 5.94
C ILE A 264 -7.54 3.65 5.87
N ARG A 265 -6.87 4.21 4.85
CA ARG A 265 -5.40 4.19 4.70
C ARG A 265 -4.70 4.69 5.95
N LEU A 266 -5.04 5.88 6.43
CA LEU A 266 -4.42 6.44 7.64
C LEU A 266 -4.67 5.55 8.86
N SER A 267 -5.85 4.92 8.95
CA SER A 267 -6.18 3.99 10.03
C SER A 267 -5.35 2.70 9.95
N LEU A 268 -5.21 2.11 8.75
CA LEU A 268 -4.36 0.94 8.48
C LEU A 268 -2.90 1.21 8.84
N LEU A 269 -2.35 2.35 8.41
CA LEU A 269 -0.96 2.72 8.68
C LEU A 269 -0.71 2.90 10.19
N ARG A 270 -1.63 3.56 10.91
CA ARG A 270 -1.55 3.72 12.38
C ARG A 270 -1.57 2.39 13.12
N GLN A 271 -2.32 1.42 12.61
CA GLN A 271 -2.44 0.09 13.20
C GLN A 271 -1.35 -0.89 12.72
N GLY A 272 -0.35 -0.42 11.98
CA GLY A 272 0.83 -1.21 11.65
C GLY A 272 0.73 -2.04 10.36
N ALA A 273 -0.08 -1.62 9.38
CA ALA A 273 -0.17 -2.32 8.09
C ALA A 273 1.18 -2.48 7.37
N ILE A 274 2.12 -1.54 7.53
CA ILE A 274 3.48 -1.65 6.97
C ILE A 274 4.26 -2.80 7.63
N LYS A 275 4.15 -2.94 8.95
CA LYS A 275 4.74 -4.08 9.67
C LYS A 275 4.11 -5.37 9.17
N ALA A 276 2.78 -5.45 9.14
CA ALA A 276 2.06 -6.65 8.71
C ALA A 276 2.46 -7.10 7.28
N ALA A 277 2.55 -6.16 6.33
CA ALA A 277 3.01 -6.46 4.97
C ALA A 277 4.48 -6.93 4.93
N THR A 278 5.34 -6.34 5.76
CA THR A 278 6.75 -6.76 5.86
C THR A 278 6.88 -8.15 6.50
N ASP A 279 6.05 -8.46 7.49
CA ASP A 279 6.00 -9.77 8.15
C ASP A 279 5.54 -10.84 7.17
N VAL A 280 4.49 -10.58 6.37
CA VAL A 280 4.07 -11.47 5.28
C VAL A 280 5.22 -11.72 4.31
N LEU A 281 5.89 -10.66 3.85
CA LEU A 281 7.03 -10.79 2.95
C LEU A 281 8.11 -11.69 3.55
N GLY A 282 8.51 -11.44 4.81
CA GLY A 282 9.54 -12.20 5.51
C GLY A 282 9.15 -13.65 5.77
N LEU A 283 7.88 -13.91 6.10
CA LEU A 283 7.34 -15.25 6.33
C LEU A 283 7.37 -16.07 5.04
N ILE A 284 6.86 -15.50 3.94
CA ILE A 284 6.76 -16.19 2.65
C ILE A 284 8.14 -16.55 2.10
N VAL A 285 9.10 -15.61 2.12
CA VAL A 285 10.44 -15.84 1.56
C VAL A 285 11.35 -16.69 2.45
N SER A 286 10.97 -16.92 3.71
CA SER A 286 11.73 -17.77 4.63
C SER A 286 11.32 -19.24 4.57
N GLN A 287 10.24 -19.58 3.87
CA GLN A 287 9.77 -20.94 3.69
C GLN A 287 10.24 -21.56 2.37
N HIS A 288 10.38 -22.89 2.36
CA HIS A 288 10.61 -23.65 1.15
C HIS A 288 9.27 -24.15 0.60
N TRP A 289 8.98 -23.76 -0.64
CA TRP A 289 7.71 -24.08 -1.28
C TRP A 289 7.86 -25.22 -2.29
N ILE A 290 6.99 -26.22 -2.15
CA ILE A 290 6.75 -27.23 -3.18
C ILE A 290 6.29 -26.57 -4.49
N VAL A 291 6.53 -27.21 -5.62
CA VAL A 291 6.37 -26.63 -6.96
C VAL A 291 4.96 -26.05 -7.16
N GLU A 292 3.94 -26.77 -6.71
CA GLU A 292 2.52 -26.40 -6.85
C GLU A 292 2.17 -25.11 -6.09
N LYS A 293 2.87 -24.83 -4.98
CA LYS A 293 2.61 -23.66 -4.13
C LYS A 293 3.45 -22.43 -4.47
N ARG A 294 4.49 -22.57 -5.31
CA ARG A 294 5.42 -21.46 -5.63
C ARG A 294 4.74 -20.27 -6.29
N VAL A 295 3.79 -20.50 -7.18
CA VAL A 295 3.04 -19.42 -7.86
C VAL A 295 2.23 -18.61 -6.85
N MET A 296 1.51 -19.27 -5.94
CA MET A 296 0.74 -18.56 -4.90
C MET A 296 1.66 -17.86 -3.88
N ALA A 297 2.80 -18.47 -3.52
CA ALA A 297 3.78 -17.83 -2.66
C ALA A 297 4.36 -16.57 -3.31
N ALA A 298 4.73 -16.65 -4.59
CA ALA A 298 5.21 -15.49 -5.36
C ALA A 298 4.16 -14.39 -5.47
N ARG A 299 2.87 -14.74 -5.60
CA ARG A 299 1.76 -13.77 -5.56
C ARG A 299 1.63 -13.08 -4.20
N CYS A 300 1.74 -13.81 -3.08
CA CYS A 300 1.73 -13.22 -1.74
C CYS A 300 2.90 -12.25 -1.54
N MET A 301 4.11 -12.68 -1.92
CA MET A 301 5.33 -11.85 -1.90
C MET A 301 5.14 -10.57 -2.74
N ALA A 302 4.63 -10.71 -3.96
CA ALA A 302 4.39 -9.58 -4.86
C ALA A 302 3.34 -8.60 -4.29
N ASN A 303 2.21 -9.09 -3.79
CA ASN A 303 1.17 -8.25 -3.18
C ASN A 303 1.71 -7.44 -1.99
N ALA A 304 2.52 -8.08 -1.13
CA ALA A 304 3.19 -7.39 -0.04
C ALA A 304 4.19 -6.34 -0.52
N ALA A 305 5.01 -6.67 -1.52
CA ALA A 305 5.98 -5.73 -2.10
C ALA A 305 5.30 -4.53 -2.78
N ILE A 306 4.21 -4.75 -3.53
CA ILE A 306 3.41 -3.69 -4.15
C ILE A 306 2.81 -2.78 -3.07
N PHE A 307 2.20 -3.36 -2.03
CA PHE A 307 1.65 -2.57 -0.93
C PHE A 307 2.73 -1.68 -0.30
N LEU A 308 3.89 -2.27 0.04
CA LEU A 308 5.01 -1.53 0.63
C LEU A 308 5.51 -0.42 -0.31
N GLN A 309 5.69 -0.71 -1.60
CA GLN A 309 6.12 0.28 -2.58
C GLN A 309 5.23 1.51 -2.58
N VAL A 310 3.92 1.30 -2.58
CA VAL A 310 2.95 2.40 -2.71
C VAL A 310 2.73 3.11 -1.36
N ARG A 311 3.01 2.47 -0.23
CA ARG A 311 2.61 2.97 1.11
C ARG A 311 3.78 3.43 2.00
N LEU A 312 5.00 2.97 1.74
CA LEU A 312 6.18 3.39 2.52
C LEU A 312 6.45 4.90 2.41
N GLU A 313 6.04 5.51 1.30
CA GLU A 313 6.13 6.95 1.08
C GLU A 313 4.84 7.69 1.45
N ASP A 314 3.85 7.06 2.10
CA ASP A 314 2.75 7.83 2.64
C ASP A 314 3.26 8.84 3.68
N MET A 315 2.57 9.97 3.82
CA MET A 315 2.94 11.02 4.77
C MET A 315 4.34 11.61 4.48
N ASP A 316 5.25 11.60 5.47
CA ASP A 316 6.66 11.99 5.34
C ASP A 316 7.57 10.80 4.98
N GLY A 317 7.02 9.58 4.88
CA GLY A 317 7.70 8.33 4.56
C GLY A 317 8.60 7.75 5.66
N ILE A 318 9.40 8.59 6.33
CA ILE A 318 10.43 8.16 7.31
C ILE A 318 9.87 7.21 8.39
N PRO A 319 8.75 7.50 9.09
CA PRO A 319 8.24 6.61 10.13
C PRO A 319 7.92 5.20 9.61
N PHE A 320 7.36 5.09 8.40
CA PHE A 320 6.97 3.82 7.80
C PHE A 320 8.18 3.05 7.28
N ILE A 321 9.17 3.74 6.71
CA ILE A 321 10.45 3.13 6.34
C ILE A 321 11.15 2.56 7.57
N LEU A 322 11.21 3.32 8.67
CA LEU A 322 11.78 2.83 9.93
C LEU A 322 11.00 1.63 10.48
N GLN A 323 9.66 1.65 10.41
CA GLN A 323 8.82 0.52 10.82
C GLN A 323 9.12 -0.75 9.99
N ALA A 324 9.25 -0.63 8.67
CA ALA A 324 9.57 -1.76 7.81
C ALA A 324 10.99 -2.28 8.03
N LEU A 325 11.98 -1.39 8.20
CA LEU A 325 13.36 -1.78 8.52
C LEU A 325 13.45 -2.52 9.86
N ASN A 326 12.73 -2.05 10.89
CA ASN A 326 12.64 -2.74 12.18
C ASN A 326 11.97 -4.12 12.06
N SER A 327 11.15 -4.32 11.01
CA SER A 327 10.49 -5.57 10.68
C SER A 327 11.27 -6.40 9.64
N LYS A 328 12.59 -6.19 9.54
CA LYS A 328 13.52 -6.97 8.69
C LYS A 328 13.26 -6.88 7.18
N LEU A 329 12.78 -5.73 6.69
CA LEU A 329 12.51 -5.52 5.26
C LEU A 329 13.67 -5.90 4.33
N ILE A 330 14.90 -5.42 4.58
CA ILE A 330 16.05 -5.68 3.68
C ILE A 330 16.38 -7.18 3.58
N PRO A 331 16.56 -7.93 4.69
CA PRO A 331 16.75 -9.38 4.64
C PRO A 331 15.65 -10.11 3.87
N SER A 332 14.39 -9.70 4.06
CA SER A 332 13.25 -10.28 3.34
C SER A 332 13.31 -10.00 1.84
N LEU A 333 13.66 -8.77 1.44
CA LEU A 333 13.78 -8.39 0.01
C LEU A 333 14.87 -9.18 -0.70
N VAL A 334 16.04 -9.38 -0.07
CA VAL A 334 17.15 -10.15 -0.64
C VAL A 334 16.75 -11.62 -0.85
N LYS A 335 15.90 -12.18 0.02
CA LYS A 335 15.40 -13.55 -0.09
C LYS A 335 14.31 -13.75 -1.15
N CYS A 336 13.83 -12.69 -1.82
CA CYS A 336 12.79 -12.81 -2.84
C CYS A 336 13.23 -13.53 -4.12
N GLU A 337 14.54 -13.57 -4.44
CA GLU A 337 15.09 -14.06 -5.72
C GLU A 337 14.47 -15.40 -6.20
N PRO A 338 14.36 -16.46 -5.37
CA PRO A 338 13.84 -17.75 -5.83
C PRO A 338 12.37 -17.73 -6.27
N LEU A 339 11.59 -16.75 -5.82
CA LEU A 339 10.17 -16.61 -6.14
C LEU A 339 9.90 -15.67 -7.32
N LEU A 340 10.87 -14.83 -7.72
CA LEU A 340 10.72 -13.88 -8.82
C LEU A 340 10.28 -14.53 -10.14
N PRO A 341 10.78 -15.72 -10.55
CA PRO A 341 10.34 -16.36 -11.80
C PRO A 341 8.87 -16.79 -11.81
N PHE A 342 8.22 -16.89 -10.64
CA PHE A 342 6.85 -17.37 -10.49
C PHE A 342 5.84 -16.23 -10.30
N THR A 343 6.25 -14.96 -10.41
CA THR A 343 5.34 -13.82 -10.31
C THR A 343 4.42 -13.71 -11.53
N ASP A 344 3.20 -13.23 -11.33
CA ASP A 344 2.17 -13.14 -12.39
C ASP A 344 2.60 -12.33 -13.61
N ASN A 345 3.44 -11.30 -13.42
CA ASN A 345 3.96 -10.47 -14.51
C ASN A 345 5.30 -9.82 -14.15
N ALA A 346 6.00 -9.32 -15.16
CA ALA A 346 7.32 -8.70 -15.01
C ALA A 346 7.31 -7.41 -14.16
N ALA A 347 6.18 -6.72 -14.04
CA ALA A 347 6.06 -5.54 -13.19
C ALA A 347 6.01 -5.94 -11.71
N ALA A 348 5.28 -6.99 -11.36
CA ALA A 348 5.23 -7.56 -10.02
C ALA A 348 6.62 -8.09 -9.57
N GLY A 349 7.33 -8.79 -10.46
CA GLY A 349 8.69 -9.28 -10.17
C GLY A 349 9.74 -8.18 -9.96
N LYS A 350 9.51 -6.95 -10.45
CA LYS A 350 10.42 -5.81 -10.28
C LYS A 350 10.32 -5.14 -8.91
N GLN A 351 9.22 -5.35 -8.18
CA GLN A 351 8.94 -4.58 -6.97
C GLN A 351 9.96 -4.76 -5.86
N PRO A 352 10.47 -5.98 -5.58
CA PRO A 352 11.53 -6.14 -4.58
C PRO A 352 12.80 -5.37 -4.91
N ALA A 353 13.21 -5.36 -6.20
CA ALA A 353 14.38 -4.62 -6.65
C ALA A 353 14.18 -3.11 -6.57
N PHE A 354 13.00 -2.60 -6.93
CA PHE A 354 12.65 -1.18 -6.80
C PHE A 354 12.68 -0.72 -5.32
N LEU A 355 12.08 -1.49 -4.42
CA LEU A 355 12.11 -1.20 -2.99
C LEU A 355 13.54 -1.11 -2.47
N LEU A 356 14.38 -2.08 -2.83
CA LEU A 356 15.75 -2.19 -2.35
C LEU A 356 16.65 -1.09 -2.93
N GLY A 357 16.61 -0.92 -4.24
CA GLY A 357 17.54 -0.07 -4.97
C GLY A 357 17.03 1.35 -5.16
N ASP A 358 15.76 1.59 -5.41
CA ASP A 358 15.29 2.94 -5.75
C ASP A 358 14.74 3.66 -4.52
N LEU A 359 13.84 3.00 -3.79
CA LEU A 359 13.22 3.58 -2.60
C LEU A 359 14.21 3.65 -1.43
N LEU A 360 14.70 2.53 -0.90
CA LEU A 360 15.51 2.55 0.32
C LEU A 360 16.83 3.31 0.14
N GLU A 361 17.46 3.19 -1.02
CA GLU A 361 18.69 3.93 -1.33
C GLU A 361 18.48 5.45 -1.30
N SER A 362 17.37 5.96 -1.86
CA SER A 362 17.05 7.39 -1.84
C SER A 362 16.95 7.95 -0.40
N TYR A 363 16.46 7.15 0.55
CA TYR A 363 16.35 7.53 1.96
C TYR A 363 17.64 7.33 2.77
N THR A 364 18.70 6.74 2.22
CA THR A 364 19.99 6.65 2.94
C THR A 364 20.67 8.01 3.15
N ILE A 365 20.12 9.09 2.58
CA ILE A 365 20.51 10.47 2.88
C ILE A 365 20.08 10.92 4.29
N TYR A 366 19.13 10.21 4.91
CA TYR A 366 18.69 10.47 6.28
C TYR A 366 19.52 9.64 7.24
N ARG A 367 20.19 10.27 8.20
CA ARG A 367 21.01 9.57 9.20
C ARG A 367 20.18 8.58 10.01
N SER A 368 18.97 8.97 10.37
CA SER A 368 17.99 8.17 11.11
C SER A 368 17.61 6.88 10.37
N VAL A 369 17.61 6.89 9.03
CA VAL A 369 17.31 5.74 8.17
C VAL A 369 18.58 4.97 7.77
N LEU A 370 19.67 5.67 7.47
CA LEU A 370 20.96 5.06 7.12
C LEU A 370 21.47 4.14 8.23
N ARG A 371 21.29 4.52 9.51
CA ARG A 371 21.74 3.70 10.64
C ARG A 371 21.10 2.30 10.65
N PRO A 372 19.76 2.14 10.67
CA PRO A 372 19.14 0.82 10.60
C PRO A 372 19.44 0.10 9.27
N ILE A 373 19.51 0.80 8.14
CA ILE A 373 19.94 0.18 6.87
C ILE A 373 21.34 -0.42 6.99
N THR A 374 22.29 0.32 7.57
CA THR A 374 23.67 -0.15 7.78
C THR A 374 23.70 -1.45 8.60
N LEU A 375 22.96 -1.49 9.71
CA LEU A 375 22.86 -2.69 10.55
C LEU A 375 22.27 -3.87 9.78
N SER A 376 21.25 -3.59 8.96
CA SER A 376 20.58 -4.61 8.17
C SER A 376 21.45 -5.12 7.02
N VAL A 377 22.27 -4.27 6.41
CA VAL A 377 23.25 -4.67 5.39
C VAL A 377 24.35 -5.53 6.03
N ASP A 378 24.91 -5.08 7.16
CA ASP A 378 25.90 -5.84 7.94
C ASP A 378 25.34 -7.24 8.32
N GLU A 379 24.04 -7.34 8.66
CA GLU A 379 23.37 -8.61 8.95
C GLU A 379 23.28 -9.54 7.74
N VAL A 380 22.85 -9.03 6.57
CA VAL A 380 22.77 -9.81 5.33
C VAL A 380 24.13 -10.36 4.91
N GLU A 381 25.18 -9.52 4.96
CA GLU A 381 26.54 -9.93 4.60
C GLU A 381 27.09 -10.99 5.57
N ARG A 382 26.92 -10.77 6.89
CA ARG A 382 27.36 -11.72 7.92
C ARG A 382 26.68 -13.08 7.80
N THR A 383 25.40 -13.08 7.43
CA THR A 383 24.60 -14.32 7.26
C THR A 383 24.67 -14.88 5.85
N ARG A 384 25.36 -14.20 4.92
CA ARG A 384 25.48 -14.56 3.50
C ARG A 384 24.13 -14.77 2.81
N LEU A 385 23.11 -14.01 3.21
CA LEU A 385 21.78 -14.10 2.61
C LEU A 385 21.78 -13.68 1.14
N ASP A 386 22.74 -12.86 0.73
CA ASP A 386 22.92 -12.41 -0.65
C ASP A 386 23.60 -13.42 -1.57
N ALA A 387 24.09 -14.55 -1.04
CA ALA A 387 24.77 -15.59 -1.82
C ALA A 387 23.87 -16.25 -2.89
N ASN A 388 22.55 -16.23 -2.68
CA ASN A 388 21.57 -16.83 -3.59
C ASN A 388 21.05 -15.87 -4.66
N LEU A 389 21.50 -14.60 -4.66
CA LEU A 389 21.11 -13.63 -5.69
C LEU A 389 21.70 -14.03 -7.05
N ILE A 390 20.89 -13.95 -8.10
CA ILE A 390 21.36 -14.24 -9.46
C ILE A 390 22.28 -13.11 -9.91
N VAL A 391 23.56 -13.42 -10.10
CA VAL A 391 24.58 -12.44 -10.52
C VAL A 391 24.14 -11.74 -11.80
N GLY A 392 24.11 -10.41 -11.77
CA GLY A 392 23.68 -9.58 -12.90
C GLY A 392 22.15 -9.43 -13.04
N GLY A 393 21.37 -10.16 -12.25
CA GLY A 393 19.92 -10.00 -12.08
C GLY A 393 19.55 -8.62 -11.53
N GLN A 394 18.27 -8.25 -11.65
CA GLN A 394 17.82 -6.91 -11.24
C GLN A 394 17.92 -6.69 -9.73
N LEU A 395 17.53 -7.69 -8.93
CA LEU A 395 17.63 -7.63 -7.48
C LEU A 395 19.09 -7.63 -7.02
N HIS A 396 19.96 -8.44 -7.66
CA HIS A 396 21.41 -8.37 -7.44
C HIS A 396 21.98 -6.98 -7.72
N LYS A 397 21.64 -6.36 -8.86
CA LYS A 397 22.09 -4.99 -9.20
C LYS A 397 21.61 -3.97 -8.16
N ALA A 398 20.34 -4.04 -7.75
CA ALA A 398 19.79 -3.18 -6.71
C ALA A 398 20.50 -3.36 -5.36
N TRP A 399 20.82 -4.61 -5.00
CA TRP A 399 21.54 -4.94 -3.78
C TRP A 399 22.97 -4.37 -3.77
N ILE A 400 23.74 -4.59 -4.84
CA ILE A 400 25.11 -4.05 -4.95
C ILE A 400 25.10 -2.52 -4.83
N ARG A 401 24.18 -1.86 -5.55
CA ARG A 401 24.04 -0.40 -5.52
C ARG A 401 23.75 0.12 -4.11
N LEU A 402 22.77 -0.49 -3.42
CA LEU A 402 22.47 -0.13 -2.04
C LEU A 402 23.69 -0.33 -1.13
N LYS A 403 24.42 -1.45 -1.26
CA LYS A 403 25.62 -1.73 -0.45
C LYS A 403 26.69 -0.66 -0.65
N GLU A 404 26.98 -0.30 -1.90
CA GLU A 404 27.99 0.72 -2.23
C GLU A 404 27.60 2.09 -1.66
N THR A 405 26.35 2.50 -1.86
CA THR A 405 25.82 3.77 -1.33
C THR A 405 25.84 3.80 0.20
N VAL A 406 25.48 2.70 0.87
CA VAL A 406 25.54 2.58 2.34
C VAL A 406 26.99 2.64 2.83
N ALA A 407 27.92 1.95 2.18
CA ALA A 407 29.33 1.97 2.55
C ALA A 407 29.94 3.37 2.41
N GLU A 408 29.60 4.11 1.36
CA GLU A 408 30.00 5.50 1.17
C GLU A 408 29.43 6.39 2.28
N ARG A 409 28.10 6.37 2.46
CA ARG A 409 27.39 7.25 3.40
C ARG A 409 27.71 6.93 4.86
N ARG A 410 28.03 5.67 5.19
CA ARG A 410 28.51 5.26 6.53
C ARG A 410 29.82 5.96 6.91
N LYS A 411 30.73 6.18 5.94
CA LYS A 411 31.99 6.93 6.19
C LYS A 411 31.70 8.39 6.56
N LEU A 412 30.74 9.01 5.87
CA LEU A 412 30.28 10.38 6.17
C LEU A 412 29.63 10.47 7.56
N MET A 413 28.82 9.48 7.93
CA MET A 413 28.09 9.45 9.20
C MET A 413 29.02 9.42 10.42
N LYS A 414 30.19 8.76 10.30
CA LYS A 414 31.22 8.72 11.35
C LYS A 414 31.87 10.10 11.56
N ARG A 415 32.12 10.85 10.49
CA ARG A 415 32.70 12.21 10.55
C ARG A 415 31.75 13.22 11.18
N ASP A 416 30.45 13.12 10.88
CA ASP A 416 29.43 14.00 11.46
C ASP A 416 29.37 13.97 13.00
N ILE A 417 29.78 12.87 13.65
CA ILE A 417 29.85 12.82 15.12
C ILE A 417 30.98 13.71 15.67
N ALA A 418 32.09 13.85 14.92
CA ALA A 418 33.27 14.60 15.35
C ALA A 418 33.13 16.12 15.11
N ASP A 419 32.51 16.54 14.01
CA ASP A 419 32.54 17.95 13.54
C ASP A 419 31.35 18.81 14.05
N GLY A 420 30.92 18.53 15.28
CA GLY A 420 29.68 18.82 16.00
C GLY A 420 28.72 20.00 15.74
N HIS A 421 28.76 20.81 14.68
CA HIS A 421 27.89 22.01 14.58
C HIS A 421 27.15 22.13 13.22
N HIS A 422 25.81 22.24 13.28
CA HIS A 422 24.97 22.62 12.14
C HIS A 422 24.58 24.07 12.23
N ILE A 423 24.86 24.78 11.15
CA ILE A 423 24.54 26.19 11.04
C ILE A 423 23.12 26.31 10.47
N GLN A 424 22.20 26.82 11.29
CA GLN A 424 20.88 27.25 10.86
C GLN A 424 20.93 28.74 10.47
N THR A 425 20.12 29.11 9.49
CA THR A 425 20.10 30.47 8.94
C THR A 425 18.74 31.10 9.13
N CYS A 426 18.70 32.40 9.43
CA CYS A 426 17.43 33.13 9.53
C CYS A 426 16.70 33.10 8.19
N GLN A 427 15.42 32.74 8.20
CA GLN A 427 14.59 32.68 6.99
C GLN A 427 14.23 34.07 6.42
N ASN A 428 14.35 35.13 7.22
CA ASN A 428 14.14 36.50 6.75
C ASN A 428 15.23 36.87 5.72
N GLU A 429 14.83 37.12 4.47
CA GLU A 429 15.73 37.54 3.36
C GLU A 429 16.59 38.76 3.65
N LYS A 430 16.14 39.67 4.53
CA LYS A 430 16.92 40.85 4.91
C LYS A 430 17.86 40.61 6.09
N CYS A 431 17.95 39.37 6.59
CA CYS A 431 18.76 38.99 7.72
C CYS A 431 19.79 37.94 7.32
N ALA A 432 21.07 38.25 7.49
CA ALA A 432 22.16 37.32 7.19
C ALA A 432 22.58 36.46 8.40
N ARG A 433 21.88 36.57 9.55
CA ARG A 433 22.28 35.85 10.76
C ARG A 433 22.20 34.34 10.56
N ALA A 434 23.29 33.68 10.91
CA ALA A 434 23.43 32.25 10.95
C ALA A 434 24.03 31.85 12.30
N GLY A 435 23.75 30.65 12.79
CA GLY A 435 24.29 30.18 14.05
C GLY A 435 23.90 28.74 14.35
N ASP A 436 24.35 28.24 15.48
CA ASP A 436 24.17 26.83 15.84
C ASP A 436 22.71 26.43 15.99
N THR A 437 22.42 25.17 15.70
CA THR A 437 21.06 24.66 15.83
C THR A 437 20.55 24.78 17.26
N GLY A 438 19.31 25.24 17.40
CA GLY A 438 18.67 25.45 18.70
C GLY A 438 18.77 26.89 19.18
N THR A 439 19.61 27.73 18.57
CA THR A 439 19.69 29.17 18.89
C THR A 439 18.59 29.99 18.18
N PHE A 440 17.95 29.44 17.16
CA PHE A 440 16.90 30.09 16.38
C PHE A 440 15.50 29.66 16.82
N LYS A 441 14.55 30.59 16.75
CA LYS A 441 13.13 30.34 17.00
C LYS A 441 12.50 29.66 15.79
N ARG A 442 11.82 28.55 15.99
CA ARG A 442 11.11 27.82 14.94
C ARG A 442 9.68 28.35 14.77
N CYS A 443 9.21 28.44 13.54
CA CYS A 443 7.80 28.75 13.26
C CYS A 443 6.90 27.64 13.79
N GLU A 444 5.98 27.96 14.71
CA GLU A 444 5.06 26.99 15.31
C GLU A 444 4.04 26.42 14.31
N GLY A 445 3.75 27.14 13.22
CA GLY A 445 2.79 26.70 12.21
C GLY A 445 3.36 25.64 11.26
N CYS A 446 4.48 25.92 10.59
CA CYS A 446 5.04 25.01 9.57
C CYS A 446 6.21 24.16 10.05
N LEU A 447 6.81 24.49 11.21
CA LEU A 447 7.99 23.83 11.78
C LEU A 447 9.25 23.77 10.88
N HIS A 448 9.24 24.42 9.72
CA HIS A 448 10.33 24.39 8.73
C HIS A 448 11.16 25.68 8.70
N ALA A 449 10.60 26.82 9.14
CA ALA A 449 11.28 28.10 9.11
C ALA A 449 11.88 28.46 10.48
N PHE A 450 13.11 28.98 10.46
CA PHE A 450 13.87 29.38 11.65
C PHE A 450 14.17 30.88 11.61
N TYR A 451 14.08 31.55 12.76
CA TYR A 451 14.24 33.00 12.89
C TYR A 451 15.09 33.36 14.10
N CYS A 452 16.06 34.26 13.92
CA CYS A 452 16.87 34.76 15.03
C CYS A 452 16.07 35.62 16.02
N SER A 453 14.91 36.15 15.61
CA SER A 453 14.08 37.05 16.43
C SER A 453 12.61 37.04 16.00
N LYS A 454 11.72 37.48 16.90
CA LYS A 454 10.29 37.69 16.60
C LYS A 454 10.10 38.78 15.52
N ALA A 455 10.98 39.78 15.47
CA ALA A 455 10.94 40.82 14.45
C ALA A 455 11.19 40.25 13.04
N CYS A 456 12.20 39.37 12.90
CA CYS A 456 12.47 38.68 11.64
C CYS A 456 11.31 37.77 11.21
N GLN A 457 10.69 37.06 12.16
CA GLN A 457 9.50 36.25 11.88
C GLN A 457 8.33 37.11 11.38
N ARG A 458 8.03 38.25 12.04
CA ARG A 458 6.95 39.16 11.63
C ARG A 458 7.19 39.74 10.24
N TYR A 459 8.42 40.16 9.96
CA TYR A 459 8.79 40.67 8.65
C TYR A 459 8.58 39.61 7.57
N ASP A 460 9.11 38.39 7.77
CA ASP A 460 8.99 37.31 6.80
C ASP A 460 7.54 36.85 6.60
N TRP A 461 6.74 36.89 7.67
CA TRP A 461 5.29 36.62 7.63
C TRP A 461 4.53 37.60 6.73
N GLN A 462 4.79 38.90 6.89
CA GLN A 462 4.06 39.96 6.19
C GLN A 462 4.63 40.24 4.79
N GLN A 463 5.96 40.36 4.69
CA GLN A 463 6.67 40.83 3.50
C GLN A 463 7.37 39.69 2.76
N GLY A 464 7.95 38.73 3.49
CA GLY A 464 8.68 37.58 2.92
C GLY A 464 7.80 36.47 2.36
N LYS A 465 6.49 36.68 2.22
CA LYS A 465 5.52 35.70 1.68
C LYS A 465 5.52 34.37 2.44
N HIS A 466 5.97 34.33 3.70
CA HIS A 466 5.92 33.11 4.51
C HIS A 466 4.49 32.72 4.89
N LYS A 467 3.60 33.70 5.13
CA LYS A 467 2.18 33.46 5.49
C LYS A 467 1.47 32.49 4.54
N PRO A 468 1.46 32.68 3.20
CA PRO A 468 0.82 31.72 2.29
C PRO A 468 1.49 30.35 2.31
N TYR A 469 2.82 30.27 2.37
CA TYR A 469 3.55 28.99 2.50
C TYR A 469 3.17 28.23 3.78
N CYS A 470 3.20 28.92 4.93
CA CYS A 470 2.89 28.35 6.22
C CYS A 470 1.45 27.83 6.27
N LYS A 471 0.49 28.57 5.70
CA LYS A 471 -0.91 28.11 5.58
C LYS A 471 -1.03 26.82 4.76
N MET A 472 -0.32 26.71 3.63
CA MET A 472 -0.35 25.49 2.81
C MET A 472 0.19 24.28 3.58
N VAL A 473 1.34 24.42 4.25
CA VAL A 473 1.94 23.34 5.05
C VAL A 473 1.05 22.97 6.23
N HIS A 474 0.48 23.96 6.92
CA HIS A 474 -0.40 23.73 8.07
C HIS A 474 -1.71 23.05 7.67
N GLN A 475 -2.33 23.45 6.55
CA GLN A 475 -3.50 22.76 6.02
C GLN A 475 -3.20 21.27 5.83
N ARG A 476 -2.04 20.92 5.27
CA ARG A 476 -1.65 19.51 5.12
C ARG A 476 -1.44 18.80 6.47
N CYS A 477 -0.79 19.45 7.44
CA CYS A 477 -0.65 18.89 8.78
C CYS A 477 -2.02 18.61 9.43
N PHE A 478 -3.01 19.48 9.19
CA PHE A 478 -4.38 19.29 9.66
C PHE A 478 -5.05 18.07 9.01
N HIS A 479 -4.97 17.92 7.68
CA HIS A 479 -5.52 16.75 6.96
C HIS A 479 -4.90 15.43 7.46
N THR A 480 -3.67 15.51 7.94
CA THR A 480 -2.91 14.35 8.40
C THR A 480 -2.90 14.20 9.93
N ARG A 481 -3.77 14.95 10.62
CA ARG A 481 -3.93 14.97 12.09
C ARG A 481 -2.60 15.13 12.85
N GLY A 482 -1.71 15.98 12.35
CA GLY A 482 -0.44 16.30 13.00
C GLY A 482 0.66 15.24 12.85
N GLN A 483 0.49 14.25 11.98
CA GLN A 483 1.49 13.20 11.75
C GLN A 483 2.70 13.64 10.89
N MET A 484 2.74 14.90 10.46
CA MET A 484 3.92 15.44 9.79
C MET A 484 4.97 15.89 10.80
N SER A 485 6.16 15.31 10.72
CA SER A 485 7.30 15.69 11.55
C SER A 485 8.33 16.44 10.70
N GLY A 486 8.82 17.57 11.20
CA GLY A 486 9.97 18.23 10.60
C GLY A 486 11.19 17.29 10.59
N VAL A 487 12.05 17.42 9.59
CA VAL A 487 13.31 16.65 9.51
C VAL A 487 14.14 16.94 10.76
N HIS A 488 14.62 15.88 11.43
CA HIS A 488 15.45 16.05 12.63
C HIS A 488 16.74 16.79 12.30
N THR A 489 17.21 17.65 13.22
CA THR A 489 18.47 18.38 13.05
C THR A 489 19.66 17.49 12.68
N LYS A 490 19.76 16.29 13.29
CA LYS A 490 20.82 15.32 12.98
C LYS A 490 20.76 14.79 11.55
N ASP A 491 19.56 14.73 10.97
CA ASP A 491 19.37 14.36 9.57
C ASP A 491 19.74 15.53 8.65
N ILE A 492 19.34 16.77 8.97
CA ILE A 492 19.71 17.96 8.17
C ILE A 492 21.24 18.11 8.11
N ARG A 493 21.91 17.93 9.25
CA ARG A 493 23.37 17.88 9.32
C ARG A 493 24.01 16.90 8.37
N PHE A 494 23.50 15.67 8.44
CA PHE A 494 24.05 14.59 7.66
C PHE A 494 23.77 14.81 6.17
N LEU A 495 22.60 15.37 5.82
CA LEU A 495 22.25 15.80 4.48
C LEU A 495 23.25 16.82 3.93
N ASP A 496 23.68 17.81 4.72
CA ASP A 496 24.73 18.76 4.29
C ASP A 496 26.03 18.02 3.89
N GLN A 497 26.44 17.02 4.66
CA GLN A 497 27.65 16.24 4.38
C GLN A 497 27.49 15.36 3.13
N VAL A 498 26.31 14.77 2.93
CA VAL A 498 26.00 14.02 1.71
C VAL A 498 26.06 14.94 0.49
N ILE A 499 25.43 16.12 0.55
CA ILE A 499 25.46 17.11 -0.53
C ILE A 499 26.91 17.52 -0.85
N ILE A 500 27.71 17.85 0.16
CA ILE A 500 29.12 18.24 -0.04
C ILE A 500 29.92 17.08 -0.66
N SER A 501 29.71 15.84 -0.19
CA SER A 501 30.35 14.65 -0.76
C SER A 501 30.02 14.48 -2.24
N GLU A 502 28.74 14.64 -2.62
CA GLU A 502 28.31 14.56 -4.02
C GLU A 502 28.93 15.68 -4.87
N LEU A 503 28.98 16.92 -4.36
CA LEU A 503 29.62 18.02 -5.09
C LEU A 503 31.11 17.78 -5.31
N LYS A 504 31.81 17.21 -4.32
CA LYS A 504 33.24 16.87 -4.41
C LYS A 504 33.53 15.84 -5.49
N LYS A 505 32.64 14.86 -5.72
CA LYS A 505 32.76 13.92 -6.85
C LYS A 505 32.80 14.63 -8.21
N HIS A 506 32.26 15.83 -8.29
CA HIS A 506 32.21 16.65 -9.50
C HIS A 506 33.09 17.91 -9.45
N GLN A 507 34.04 17.99 -8.52
CA GLN A 507 34.89 19.17 -8.31
C GLN A 507 35.58 19.65 -9.60
N LEU A 508 36.11 18.73 -10.41
CA LEU A 508 36.82 19.06 -11.67
C LEU A 508 35.87 19.66 -12.71
N ARG A 509 34.61 19.21 -12.74
CA ARG A 509 33.59 19.75 -13.63
C ARG A 509 33.14 21.14 -13.16
N ILE A 510 33.05 21.34 -11.84
CA ILE A 510 32.74 22.64 -11.24
C ILE A 510 33.86 23.63 -11.57
N SER A 511 35.11 23.31 -11.25
CA SER A 511 36.26 24.21 -11.49
C SER A 511 36.43 24.51 -12.98
N GLY A 512 36.21 23.55 -13.87
CA GLY A 512 36.37 23.73 -15.32
C GLY A 512 35.41 24.74 -15.96
N HIS A 513 34.32 25.14 -15.28
CA HIS A 513 33.40 26.13 -15.81
C HIS A 513 33.91 27.59 -15.67
N ASN A 514 34.93 27.85 -14.84
CA ASN A 514 35.51 29.18 -14.59
C ASN A 514 34.46 30.27 -14.31
N LEU A 515 33.50 29.96 -13.44
CA LEU A 515 32.45 30.90 -13.04
C LEU A 515 32.71 31.42 -11.65
N LYS A 516 32.27 32.64 -11.41
CA LYS A 516 32.19 33.17 -10.04
C LYS A 516 31.07 32.49 -9.24
N ILE A 517 29.98 32.10 -9.91
CA ILE A 517 28.80 31.50 -9.26
C ILE A 517 28.39 30.26 -10.02
N HIS A 518 28.35 29.12 -9.34
CA HIS A 518 27.86 27.86 -9.88
C HIS A 518 26.47 27.59 -9.33
N VAL A 519 25.51 27.25 -10.19
CA VAL A 519 24.21 26.73 -9.76
C VAL A 519 24.17 25.23 -10.04
N VAL A 520 23.95 24.45 -8.98
CA VAL A 520 23.92 22.99 -9.02
C VAL A 520 22.58 22.50 -8.52
N GLU A 521 21.95 21.61 -9.27
CA GLU A 521 20.73 20.93 -8.86
C GLU A 521 21.02 19.45 -8.62
N LEU A 522 20.61 18.95 -7.46
CA LEU A 522 20.76 17.56 -7.06
C LEU A 522 19.37 16.93 -6.89
N ASN A 523 19.17 15.75 -7.44
CA ASN A 523 17.94 14.99 -7.29
C ASN A 523 18.22 13.66 -6.59
N PHE A 524 17.83 13.57 -5.31
CA PHE A 524 17.95 12.38 -4.49
C PHE A 524 16.66 11.56 -4.45
N LEU A 525 15.67 11.82 -5.31
CA LEU A 525 14.36 11.15 -5.26
C LEU A 525 14.37 9.70 -5.79
N GLY A 526 15.45 9.27 -6.44
CA GLY A 526 15.62 7.90 -6.91
C GLY A 526 16.83 7.24 -6.26
N GLY A 527 17.13 6.00 -6.67
CA GLY A 527 18.31 5.28 -6.21
C GLY A 527 19.61 5.97 -6.61
N HIS A 528 19.65 6.58 -7.80
CA HIS A 528 20.81 7.34 -8.27
C HIS A 528 20.61 8.85 -8.04
N VAL A 529 21.69 9.55 -7.70
CA VAL A 529 21.68 11.02 -7.56
C VAL A 529 21.87 11.65 -8.94
N ASP A 530 20.83 12.28 -9.48
CA ASP A 530 20.98 13.05 -10.71
C ASP A 530 21.51 14.44 -10.39
N ILE A 531 22.53 14.87 -11.12
CA ILE A 531 23.16 16.18 -10.97
C ILE A 531 23.06 16.99 -12.26
N THR A 532 22.58 18.22 -12.16
CA THR A 532 22.56 19.17 -13.26
C THR A 532 23.35 20.43 -12.89
N PHE A 533 24.15 20.91 -13.83
CA PHE A 533 24.92 22.14 -13.71
C PHE A 533 24.32 23.17 -14.65
N ASP A 534 23.81 24.27 -14.11
CA ASP A 534 23.37 25.41 -14.92
C ASP A 534 24.28 26.62 -14.61
N SER A 535 25.25 26.83 -15.48
CA SER A 535 26.29 27.84 -15.33
C SER A 535 25.79 29.27 -15.45
N LYS A 536 24.57 29.52 -15.96
CA LYS A 536 24.14 30.88 -16.31
C LYS A 536 22.65 31.17 -16.13
N ARG A 537 21.76 30.21 -15.84
CA ARG A 537 20.31 30.47 -15.75
C ARG A 537 19.65 29.76 -14.56
N VAL A 538 18.55 30.38 -14.08
CA VAL A 538 17.54 29.74 -13.20
C VAL A 538 16.41 29.18 -14.07
N ALA A 539 16.70 28.83 -15.33
CA ALA A 539 15.68 28.33 -16.24
C ALA A 539 16.22 27.56 -17.47
N PRO A 540 15.47 26.53 -17.92
CA PRO A 540 14.27 26.01 -17.29
C PRO A 540 14.63 24.92 -16.30
N ASN A 541 14.14 25.04 -15.06
CA ASN A 541 14.21 24.02 -14.02
C ASN A 541 14.13 22.60 -14.64
N PRO A 542 15.24 21.84 -14.71
CA PRO A 542 15.31 20.58 -15.45
C PRO A 542 14.38 19.52 -14.86
N PHE A 543 14.01 19.66 -13.58
CA PHE A 543 13.12 18.76 -12.86
C PHE A 543 11.67 19.27 -12.74
N GLY A 544 11.35 20.41 -13.37
CA GLY A 544 10.04 21.06 -13.40
C GLY A 544 9.56 21.64 -12.06
N ILE A 545 8.84 22.77 -12.10
CA ILE A 545 8.12 23.31 -10.92
C ILE A 545 6.73 22.68 -10.90
N LYS A 546 6.46 21.86 -9.89
CA LYS A 546 5.26 21.03 -9.77
C LYS A 546 4.19 21.63 -8.87
N CYS A 547 4.57 22.47 -7.91
CA CYS A 547 3.62 23.01 -6.91
C CYS A 547 3.94 24.48 -6.52
N ALA A 548 2.99 25.14 -5.85
CA ALA A 548 3.16 26.52 -5.38
C ALA A 548 4.31 26.67 -4.38
N CYS A 549 4.58 25.64 -3.56
CA CYS A 549 5.70 25.64 -2.63
C CYS A 549 7.06 25.63 -3.35
N GLU A 550 7.15 24.98 -4.51
CA GLU A 550 8.36 24.98 -5.32
C GLU A 550 8.56 26.32 -6.03
N ARG A 551 7.47 26.99 -6.44
CA ARG A 551 7.57 28.37 -6.92
C ARG A 551 8.12 29.29 -5.83
N PHE A 552 7.69 29.09 -4.58
CA PHE A 552 8.21 29.82 -3.44
C PHE A 552 9.69 29.53 -3.21
N ALA A 553 10.10 28.26 -3.16
CA ALA A 553 11.51 27.88 -3.05
C ALA A 553 12.37 28.42 -4.22
N ASN A 554 11.85 28.38 -5.44
CA ASN A 554 12.53 28.92 -6.62
C ASN A 554 12.68 30.44 -6.57
N ALA A 555 11.66 31.17 -6.10
CA ALA A 555 11.77 32.62 -5.89
C ALA A 555 12.87 32.93 -4.87
N ARG A 556 12.97 32.14 -3.80
CA ARG A 556 14.03 32.27 -2.79
C ARG A 556 15.41 31.98 -3.34
N LEU A 557 15.54 30.98 -4.22
CA LEU A 557 16.79 30.71 -4.92
C LEU A 557 17.21 31.89 -5.81
N LYS A 558 16.26 32.53 -6.51
CA LYS A 558 16.54 33.74 -7.32
C LYS A 558 17.06 34.89 -6.45
N THR A 559 16.43 35.15 -5.31
CA THR A 559 16.91 36.16 -4.36
C THR A 559 18.32 35.82 -3.84
N ALA A 560 18.58 34.55 -3.54
CA ALA A 560 19.91 34.11 -3.12
C ALA A 560 20.96 34.31 -4.24
N LEU A 561 20.59 34.11 -5.49
CA LEU A 561 21.46 34.36 -6.65
C LEU A 561 21.77 35.85 -6.82
N GLU A 562 20.77 36.72 -6.70
CA GLU A 562 20.96 38.18 -6.74
C GLU A 562 21.89 38.65 -5.61
N MET A 563 21.72 38.10 -4.41
CA MET A 563 22.62 38.36 -3.28
C MET A 563 24.04 37.85 -3.56
N ALA A 564 24.18 36.65 -4.11
CA ALA A 564 25.47 36.03 -4.44
C ALA A 564 26.26 36.84 -5.48
N GLN A 565 25.59 37.44 -6.47
CA GLN A 565 26.21 38.29 -7.50
C GLN A 565 26.95 39.50 -6.91
N ASN A 566 26.44 40.05 -5.81
CA ASN A 566 27.02 41.19 -5.10
C ASN A 566 28.20 40.81 -4.19
N THR A 567 28.49 39.52 -4.02
CA THR A 567 29.60 39.06 -3.18
C THR A 567 30.91 39.04 -3.96
N LYS A 568 32.07 39.19 -3.30
CA LYS A 568 33.38 39.09 -3.97
C LYS A 568 33.89 37.65 -4.12
N GLU A 569 33.43 36.75 -3.25
CA GLU A 569 33.86 35.37 -3.15
C GLU A 569 33.19 34.47 -4.21
N PRO A 570 33.87 33.45 -4.74
CA PRO A 570 33.25 32.47 -5.62
C PRO A 570 32.34 31.53 -4.82
N LEU A 571 31.13 31.27 -5.33
CA LEU A 571 30.07 30.56 -4.60
C LEU A 571 29.46 29.41 -5.42
N VAL A 572 28.93 28.44 -4.71
CA VAL A 572 28.09 27.37 -5.25
C VAL A 572 26.70 27.44 -4.59
N LEU A 573 25.68 27.63 -5.42
CA LEU A 573 24.28 27.60 -5.04
C LEU A 573 23.75 26.21 -5.36
N VAL A 574 23.24 25.54 -4.34
CA VAL A 574 22.72 24.17 -4.44
C VAL A 574 21.22 24.19 -4.25
N ARG A 575 20.50 23.53 -5.15
CA ARG A 575 19.11 23.12 -4.94
C ARG A 575 19.02 21.60 -4.95
N ALA A 576 18.80 21.01 -3.79
CA ALA A 576 18.63 19.56 -3.66
C ALA A 576 17.15 19.19 -3.48
N PHE A 577 16.66 18.25 -4.29
CA PHE A 577 15.37 17.60 -4.13
C PHE A 577 15.57 16.30 -3.37
N ILE A 578 14.88 16.12 -2.25
CA ILE A 578 15.05 14.96 -1.38
C ILE A 578 13.71 14.26 -1.10
N PRO A 579 13.72 12.93 -0.90
CA PRO A 579 12.51 12.16 -0.58
C PRO A 579 11.86 12.67 0.70
N GLY A 580 10.54 12.66 0.77
CA GLY A 580 9.78 13.17 1.92
C GLY A 580 8.38 12.57 1.97
N GLY A 581 8.26 11.30 1.59
CA GLY A 581 7.00 10.62 1.37
C GLY A 581 6.23 11.20 0.18
N MET A 582 4.93 11.45 0.38
CA MET A 582 4.00 11.95 -0.65
C MET A 582 4.39 13.34 -1.16
N SER A 583 5.41 13.98 -0.57
CA SER A 583 6.00 15.17 -1.15
C SER A 583 7.49 15.23 -0.96
N ARG A 584 8.18 15.49 -2.07
CA ARG A 584 9.57 15.89 -2.03
C ARG A 584 9.78 17.14 -1.17
N LYS A 585 10.92 17.18 -0.50
CA LYS A 585 11.43 18.37 0.19
C LYS A 585 12.53 18.99 -0.68
N ILE A 586 12.75 20.29 -0.50
CA ILE A 586 13.75 21.07 -1.23
C ILE A 586 14.69 21.71 -0.23
N ILE A 587 15.99 21.49 -0.42
CA ILE A 587 17.04 22.16 0.33
C ILE A 587 17.70 23.18 -0.60
N LEU A 588 17.83 24.42 -0.12
CA LEU A 588 18.56 25.49 -0.78
C LEU A 588 19.80 25.82 0.05
N GLN A 589 20.98 25.69 -0.56
CA GLN A 589 22.24 25.97 0.11
C GLN A 589 23.10 26.95 -0.70
N VAL A 590 23.84 27.79 0.02
CA VAL A 590 24.90 28.65 -0.54
C VAL A 590 26.20 28.27 0.17
N MET A 591 27.21 27.89 -0.59
CA MET A 591 28.51 27.44 -0.10
C MET A 591 29.66 28.18 -0.79
N PRO A 592 30.76 28.48 -0.07
CA PRO A 592 32.03 28.86 -0.69
C PRO A 592 32.54 27.79 -1.67
N LEU A 593 33.08 28.22 -2.81
CA LEU A 593 33.68 27.31 -3.78
C LEU A 593 34.92 26.60 -3.22
N SER A 594 35.74 27.29 -2.42
CA SER A 594 36.94 26.75 -1.77
C SER A 594 36.65 25.49 -0.93
N GLY A 595 35.53 25.50 -0.19
CA GLY A 595 35.07 24.37 0.62
C GLY A 595 34.72 23.11 -0.18
N ILE A 596 34.41 23.25 -1.47
CA ILE A 596 34.14 22.13 -2.38
C ILE A 596 35.43 21.67 -3.06
N LEU A 597 36.31 22.58 -3.46
CA LEU A 597 37.57 22.25 -4.14
C LEU A 597 38.64 21.65 -3.22
N GLY A 598 38.42 21.68 -1.89
CA GLY A 598 39.35 21.09 -0.93
C GLY A 598 40.61 21.92 -0.71
N GLU A 599 40.57 23.21 -1.05
CA GLU A 599 41.58 24.17 -0.61
C GLU A 599 41.44 24.28 0.91
N GLU A 600 42.36 23.67 1.65
CA GLU A 600 42.37 23.73 3.11
C GLU A 600 42.42 25.19 3.54
N ASP A 601 41.52 25.55 4.46
CA ASP A 601 41.54 26.83 5.16
C ASP A 601 42.78 26.83 6.07
N HIS A 602 43.94 27.15 5.49
CA HIS A 602 45.20 27.25 6.20
C HIS A 602 45.11 28.40 7.21
N GLY A 603 44.72 28.07 8.45
CA GLY A 603 45.21 28.79 9.62
C GLY A 603 44.26 29.74 10.35
N HIS A 604 42.95 29.51 10.38
CA HIS A 604 42.10 30.16 11.40
C HIS A 604 41.56 29.12 12.39
N ARG A 605 42.32 28.96 13.50
CA ARG A 605 41.74 28.49 14.77
C ARG A 605 40.47 29.30 15.01
N ARG A 606 39.32 28.64 15.08
CA ARG A 606 38.06 29.21 15.58
C ARG A 606 38.31 29.69 17.01
N GLY A 607 38.73 30.94 17.15
CA GLY A 607 38.69 31.65 18.42
C GLY A 607 37.25 31.95 18.76
N ASP A 608 36.89 31.73 20.01
CA ASP A 608 35.61 32.14 20.58
C ASP A 608 35.38 33.65 20.30
N GLY A 609 34.23 33.97 19.69
CA GLY A 609 33.66 35.31 19.78
C GLY A 609 33.75 36.25 18.57
N VAL A 610 34.17 35.81 17.38
CA VAL A 610 34.03 36.65 16.17
C VAL A 610 32.92 36.13 15.28
N GLU A 611 31.86 36.93 15.15
CA GLU A 611 30.82 36.79 14.12
C GLU A 611 31.47 36.52 12.77
N SER A 612 31.41 35.27 12.30
CA SER A 612 31.64 34.92 10.90
C SER A 612 30.44 35.42 10.10
N ASP A 613 30.36 36.74 10.00
CA ASP A 613 29.40 37.48 9.22
C ASP A 613 29.77 37.31 7.74
N SER A 614 29.25 36.25 7.11
CA SER A 614 28.45 36.35 5.90
C SER A 614 28.33 35.02 5.14
N LYS A 615 27.09 34.74 4.67
CA LYS A 615 26.77 33.98 3.44
C LYS A 615 26.71 32.45 3.47
N ARG A 616 26.51 31.80 4.62
CA ARG A 616 25.89 30.46 4.57
C ARG A 616 24.39 30.63 4.56
N LEU A 617 23.73 30.15 3.51
CA LEU A 617 22.27 30.02 3.43
C LEU A 617 21.97 28.52 3.52
N ASN A 618 21.08 28.08 4.41
CA ASN A 618 20.62 26.70 4.47
C ASN A 618 19.12 26.67 4.79
N LEU A 619 18.29 26.60 3.75
CA LEU A 619 16.84 26.69 3.87
C LEU A 619 16.20 25.39 3.41
N MET A 620 15.25 24.88 4.19
CA MET A 620 14.49 23.68 3.86
C MET A 620 13.02 24.02 3.63
N TYR A 621 12.46 23.48 2.56
CA TYR A 621 11.06 23.62 2.18
C TYR A 621 10.43 22.24 2.01
N THR A 622 9.17 22.10 2.39
CA THR A 622 8.38 20.90 2.09
C THR A 622 7.34 21.28 1.03
N CYS A 623 7.28 20.56 -0.09
CA CYS A 623 6.20 20.77 -1.07
C CYS A 623 4.90 20.21 -0.48
N CYS A 624 3.76 20.81 -0.80
CA CYS A 624 2.45 20.30 -0.39
C CYS A 624 1.89 19.24 -1.35
N GLY A 625 2.73 18.71 -2.25
CA GLY A 625 2.33 17.82 -3.33
C GLY A 625 1.72 18.59 -4.50
N HIS A 626 1.41 17.88 -5.58
CA HIS A 626 0.54 18.40 -6.63
C HIS A 626 -0.91 18.46 -6.11
N ASP A 627 -1.73 19.38 -6.64
CA ASP A 627 -3.21 19.31 -6.57
C ASP A 627 -3.79 18.01 -7.20
N SER A 628 -2.93 17.11 -7.68
CA SER A 628 -3.22 15.85 -8.37
C SER A 628 -3.37 14.64 -7.46
N ILE A 629 -3.49 14.80 -6.13
CA ILE A 629 -4.03 13.71 -5.27
C ILE A 629 -5.43 13.26 -5.77
N LYS A 630 -6.06 14.04 -6.66
CA LYS A 630 -7.27 13.67 -7.40
C LYS A 630 -7.08 12.69 -8.58
N ARG A 631 -5.86 12.30 -8.96
CA ARG A 631 -5.65 11.29 -10.01
C ARG A 631 -5.10 10.02 -9.41
N ASP A 632 -6.02 9.07 -9.24
CA ASP A 632 -5.74 7.64 -9.16
C ASP A 632 -4.56 7.28 -10.07
N PRO A 633 -3.49 6.63 -9.60
CA PRO A 633 -2.38 6.27 -10.48
C PRO A 633 -2.90 5.24 -11.49
N VAL A 634 -3.15 5.69 -12.72
CA VAL A 634 -3.50 4.84 -13.87
C VAL A 634 -2.43 3.76 -14.10
N SER A 635 -1.20 3.98 -13.60
CA SER A 635 -0.09 3.03 -13.64
C SER A 635 -0.21 1.84 -12.68
N LEU A 636 -1.21 1.80 -11.78
CA LEU A 636 -1.48 0.66 -10.90
C LEU A 636 -2.63 -0.23 -11.41
N ARG A 637 -3.15 0.03 -12.63
CA ARG A 637 -4.21 -0.78 -13.26
C ARG A 637 -3.70 -2.04 -13.99
N GLY A 638 -2.51 -2.52 -13.63
CA GLY A 638 -1.79 -3.59 -14.33
C GLY A 638 -1.57 -4.82 -13.46
#